data_AF-A0A2A3FP19-F1
#
_entry.id   AF-A0A2A3FP19-F1
#
_cell.length_a   1.000
_cell.length_b   1.000
_cell.length_c   1.000
_cell.angle_alpha   90.00
_cell.angle_beta   90.00
_cell.angle_gamma   90.00
#
_symmetry.space_group_name_H-M   'P 1'
#
loop_
_entity.id
_entity.type
_entity.pdbx_description
1 polymer ?
#
loop_
_entity_poly.entity_id
_entity_poly.type
_entity_poly.pdbx_seq_one_letter_code
_entity_poly.pdbx_strand_id
1 'polypeptide(L)'
;MSQSAIDLRRHDAVIFDLDVVMTGSARTDTTMALVRQLQSLGVTTAIFSTDRNVQPVLDAAGIADVFPVRVDGASPVTAADRLGARPGGAVVVTASGEAAAAARRGGFALVIGVGRDRRADELRRCGADIVVADPSEIQVRAGDLRLSEIPDALTSRHELTALLRVRRPAVFLDFDGTLSDIVSDPSAAVLVDGVATELARLTRECPVAVISGRDLADVQARVGMAEIWYAGSHGFELAGPQGQYYENPDALAAVPVLHHATRALTDRLRDVPGVLIEPKKYTVAVHYRNVAADRIDEVVATVRDVAASGEVRLRVTGGRKVVELRPDVDWDKGRALNWVLEHIHDARSLLPIYVGDDLTDEDAFDAVSATGVGIVVRSSEIGDRRSAARFAVNDPAQVRELLQRLGDLLGRDPETASAADAWMLFFDGYEPATEKLREAICTLGNGYFATRGCAPEATAGTVHYPGTYLAGVYNRLGDERAGMAIVNESMVNAPNWLTTTFRIEGGPWFDVDAVDLLEYRQYLNLRRAVLTRRFRYRDDAGRATSVIQRRFVAMHLPHVCALQTTIIAENWSGSFELRSALDGSVRNTLVDRYRDLADDHLALLHSGALSADSVLLAMQTTQSRIPVAMAARTTLSPRDRHRASNYRLLDRDGRIGHDITVDLTAGESVTFEKMVTVFTGRDHALSEPAAEAARWVPSIGGFEEVLDGHVLAWEHLWDRIGITLGDYQDALRIARLHQMQLLQTVSPNTADLDVGVPARGLHGEAYRGHVFWDELFVFPVLNLRVPTLTRSLLRYRYRRLPEARRAARAAGHRGAMFPWQSGSDGREESQQVHLNPRSGRWLPDPSWRQHHIGIAIAYNVWHYYQVTGDLEFLSDFGAEMLVEIARFFAGLASYEGPRRRYTIRGVMGPDEFHSGYPEAPNEGVDNNAYTNVMAVWVILRAIEALDAIPVPDRSDLVDSLSLDAHEMARWADVSRRMFVPFHDRVISQFEGYEALAELDWAGYRERYVDIQRLDRILEAEGDDVNRYRASKQADVLMLFYLLSADELRDLFARLGYQLEPEAIPRTIDYYIARTSHGSTLSAVVHSWVLARANRDKAMEFFEKVLASDITDIQGGTTSEGIHLAAMAGSIDLLQRCFTGLETRGDRLVFGPEWPETLGALEFPIVYRGHQLWLTISGRRVQVSAGAGNQRAIEISCRDEVVRLEPGCTVSLG
;
A
#
# COMPACT_ATOMS: atom_id res chain seq x y z
N MET A 1 -6.09 -22.00 -33.83
CA MET A 1 -7.26 -21.17 -34.22
C MET A 1 -7.96 -21.83 -35.40
N SER A 2 -9.29 -21.70 -35.52
CA SER A 2 -10.03 -22.18 -36.69
C SER A 2 -9.51 -21.44 -37.94
N GLN A 3 -9.20 -22.18 -39.01
CA GLN A 3 -8.58 -21.65 -40.23
C GLN A 3 -9.54 -20.77 -41.07
N SER A 4 -10.52 -20.08 -40.49
CA SER A 4 -11.50 -19.23 -41.20
C SER A 4 -11.85 -17.92 -40.48
N ALA A 5 -11.01 -17.44 -39.56
CA ALA A 5 -11.31 -16.27 -38.73
C ALA A 5 -10.63 -14.96 -39.18
N ILE A 6 -11.40 -13.87 -39.26
CA ILE A 6 -10.91 -12.49 -39.32
C ILE A 6 -10.60 -12.03 -37.89
N ASP A 7 -9.30 -11.91 -37.59
CA ASP A 7 -8.80 -11.44 -36.29
C ASP A 7 -8.63 -9.91 -36.28
N LEU A 8 -9.40 -9.20 -35.46
CA LEU A 8 -9.36 -7.73 -35.39
C LEU A 8 -8.08 -7.16 -34.75
N ARG A 9 -7.22 -8.02 -34.20
CA ARG A 9 -5.88 -7.63 -33.75
C ARG A 9 -4.93 -7.45 -34.93
N ARG A 10 -5.17 -8.19 -36.02
CA ARG A 10 -4.31 -8.26 -37.22
C ARG A 10 -4.93 -7.59 -38.45
N HIS A 11 -6.25 -7.42 -38.46
CA HIS A 11 -6.99 -6.92 -39.61
C HIS A 11 -7.81 -5.67 -39.28
N ASP A 12 -7.56 -4.57 -39.99
CA ASP A 12 -8.23 -3.27 -39.81
C ASP A 12 -9.21 -2.94 -40.95
N ALA A 13 -9.16 -3.71 -42.05
CA ALA A 13 -10.02 -3.54 -43.21
C ALA A 13 -10.43 -4.87 -43.86
N VAL A 14 -11.62 -4.90 -44.46
CA VAL A 14 -12.10 -6.04 -45.27
C VAL A 14 -12.66 -5.55 -46.60
N ILE A 15 -12.14 -6.11 -47.69
CA ILE A 15 -12.46 -5.73 -49.06
C ILE A 15 -13.19 -6.88 -49.74
N PHE A 16 -14.42 -6.62 -50.19
CA PHE A 16 -15.28 -7.61 -50.80
C PHE A 16 -15.26 -7.48 -52.32
N ASP A 17 -15.12 -8.60 -53.00
CA ASP A 17 -15.41 -8.72 -54.42
C ASP A 17 -16.94 -8.69 -54.63
N LEU A 18 -17.41 -7.89 -55.58
CA LEU A 18 -18.82 -7.79 -55.96
C LEU A 18 -19.43 -9.17 -56.26
N ASP A 19 -18.64 -10.09 -56.79
CA ASP A 19 -19.08 -11.45 -57.13
C ASP A 19 -19.45 -12.29 -55.90
N VAL A 20 -18.87 -11.99 -54.73
CA VAL A 20 -19.24 -12.62 -53.46
C VAL A 20 -20.63 -12.17 -53.03
N VAL A 21 -20.92 -10.87 -53.20
CA VAL A 21 -22.19 -10.25 -52.79
C VAL A 21 -23.37 -10.69 -53.68
N MET A 22 -23.12 -10.99 -54.96
CA MET A 22 -24.18 -11.16 -55.97
C MET A 22 -24.51 -12.61 -56.37
N THR A 23 -23.95 -13.63 -55.72
CA THR A 23 -24.22 -15.05 -56.05
C THR A 23 -25.52 -15.59 -55.43
N GLY A 24 -26.67 -15.03 -55.79
CA GLY A 24 -28.00 -15.48 -55.35
C GLY A 24 -28.44 -14.91 -53.99
N SER A 25 -29.77 -14.76 -53.78
CA SER A 25 -30.33 -13.99 -52.66
C SER A 25 -29.86 -14.44 -51.28
N ALA A 26 -29.73 -15.76 -51.06
CA ALA A 26 -29.28 -16.31 -49.78
C ALA A 26 -27.82 -15.96 -49.43
N ARG A 27 -26.94 -15.79 -50.42
CA ARG A 27 -25.53 -15.41 -50.20
C ARG A 27 -25.34 -13.92 -50.02
N THR A 28 -26.21 -13.11 -50.62
CA THR A 28 -26.28 -11.68 -50.34
C THR A 28 -26.56 -11.46 -48.85
N ASP A 29 -27.54 -12.17 -48.28
CA ASP A 29 -27.89 -12.04 -46.85
C ASP A 29 -26.72 -12.41 -45.91
N THR A 30 -26.01 -13.51 -46.18
CA THR A 30 -24.87 -13.93 -45.33
C THR A 30 -23.67 -12.99 -45.45
N THR A 31 -23.39 -12.47 -46.66
CA THR A 31 -22.35 -11.45 -46.86
C THR A 31 -22.70 -10.14 -46.13
N MET A 32 -23.96 -9.70 -46.20
CA MET A 32 -24.39 -8.48 -45.51
C MET A 32 -24.38 -8.63 -43.98
N ALA A 33 -24.66 -9.82 -43.45
CA ALA A 33 -24.52 -10.11 -42.03
C ALA A 33 -23.06 -9.95 -41.57
N LEU A 34 -22.12 -10.50 -42.31
CA LEU A 34 -20.68 -10.36 -42.04
C LEU A 34 -20.21 -8.89 -42.13
N VAL A 35 -20.63 -8.16 -43.16
CA VAL A 35 -20.27 -6.73 -43.32
C VAL A 35 -20.79 -5.89 -42.15
N ARG A 36 -22.05 -6.07 -41.74
CA ARG A 36 -22.63 -5.36 -40.59
C ARG A 36 -21.92 -5.72 -39.29
N GLN A 37 -21.56 -6.99 -39.11
CA GLN A 37 -20.77 -7.44 -37.96
C GLN A 37 -19.42 -6.72 -37.91
N LEU A 38 -18.68 -6.70 -39.02
CA LEU A 38 -17.39 -6.02 -39.14
C LEU A 38 -17.50 -4.51 -38.86
N GLN A 39 -18.52 -3.84 -39.43
CA GLN A 39 -18.76 -2.41 -39.21
C GLN A 39 -19.13 -2.08 -37.75
N SER A 40 -19.96 -2.91 -37.11
CA SER A 40 -20.30 -2.75 -35.69
C SER A 40 -19.09 -2.85 -34.76
N LEU A 41 -18.02 -3.49 -35.23
CA LEU A 41 -16.77 -3.68 -34.51
C LEU A 41 -15.69 -2.65 -34.89
N GLY A 42 -16.04 -1.69 -35.76
CA GLY A 42 -15.17 -0.60 -36.20
C GLY A 42 -14.23 -0.96 -37.35
N VAL A 43 -14.45 -2.06 -38.05
CA VAL A 43 -13.64 -2.47 -39.20
C VAL A 43 -14.14 -1.77 -40.46
N THR A 44 -13.21 -1.15 -41.19
CA THR A 44 -13.54 -0.47 -42.44
C THR A 44 -13.78 -1.48 -43.56
N THR A 45 -14.77 -1.23 -44.41
CA THR A 45 -15.15 -2.16 -45.48
C THR A 45 -15.18 -1.45 -46.83
N ALA A 46 -14.71 -2.15 -47.86
CA ALA A 46 -14.78 -1.68 -49.24
C ALA A 46 -15.32 -2.77 -50.16
N ILE A 47 -15.78 -2.37 -51.33
CA ILE A 47 -16.22 -3.31 -52.37
C ILE A 47 -15.62 -2.92 -53.73
N PHE A 48 -15.21 -3.91 -54.50
CA PHE A 48 -14.63 -3.72 -55.83
C PHE A 48 -15.19 -4.72 -56.85
N SER A 49 -15.01 -4.41 -58.13
CA SER A 49 -15.20 -5.36 -59.21
C SER A 49 -14.16 -5.14 -60.30
N THR A 50 -13.64 -6.22 -60.87
CA THR A 50 -12.69 -6.19 -61.99
C THR A 50 -13.37 -5.90 -63.34
N ASP A 51 -14.63 -6.33 -63.50
CA ASP A 51 -15.30 -6.42 -64.80
C ASP A 51 -16.66 -5.71 -64.87
N ARG A 52 -17.13 -5.14 -63.76
CA ARG A 52 -18.47 -4.51 -63.66
C ARG A 52 -18.43 -3.15 -62.97
N ASN A 53 -19.40 -2.31 -63.31
CA ASN A 53 -19.73 -1.12 -62.52
C ASN A 53 -20.46 -1.57 -61.25
N VAL A 54 -19.85 -1.28 -60.09
CA VAL A 54 -20.32 -1.61 -58.75
C VAL A 54 -21.58 -0.83 -58.40
N GLN A 55 -21.60 0.49 -58.69
CA GLN A 55 -22.68 1.38 -58.23
C GLN A 55 -24.09 0.95 -58.69
N PRO A 56 -24.37 0.73 -60.00
CA PRO A 56 -25.70 0.36 -60.45
C PRO A 56 -26.16 -1.01 -59.91
N VAL A 57 -25.21 -1.91 -59.63
CA VAL A 57 -25.48 -3.25 -59.10
C VAL A 57 -25.89 -3.18 -57.63
N LEU A 58 -25.22 -2.35 -56.83
CA LEU A 58 -25.57 -2.15 -55.43
C LEU A 58 -26.87 -1.37 -55.25
N ASP A 59 -27.15 -0.39 -56.13
CA ASP A 59 -28.41 0.36 -56.13
C ASP A 59 -29.59 -0.56 -56.42
N ALA A 60 -29.47 -1.46 -57.40
CA ALA A 60 -30.49 -2.46 -57.72
C ALA A 60 -30.73 -3.46 -56.59
N ALA A 61 -29.72 -3.73 -55.75
CA ALA A 61 -29.80 -4.60 -54.59
C ALA A 61 -30.19 -3.85 -53.29
N GLY A 62 -30.34 -2.53 -53.32
CA GLY A 62 -30.71 -1.72 -52.15
C GLY A 62 -29.65 -1.66 -51.04
N ILE A 63 -28.37 -1.92 -51.38
CA ILE A 63 -27.26 -2.02 -50.42
C ILE A 63 -26.11 -1.04 -50.72
N ALA A 64 -26.35 -0.06 -51.59
CA ALA A 64 -25.34 0.93 -51.97
C ALA A 64 -24.71 1.58 -50.74
N ASP A 65 -25.50 2.10 -49.82
CA ASP A 65 -25.04 2.84 -48.64
C ASP A 65 -24.24 2.01 -47.62
N VAL A 66 -24.17 0.69 -47.79
CA VAL A 66 -23.45 -0.17 -46.85
C VAL A 66 -21.94 -0.13 -47.06
N PHE A 67 -21.44 0.09 -48.27
CA PHE A 67 -20.01 0.18 -48.52
C PHE A 67 -19.56 1.64 -48.71
N PRO A 68 -18.75 2.19 -47.79
CA PRO A 68 -18.23 3.56 -47.89
C PRO A 68 -17.32 3.78 -49.09
N VAL A 69 -16.56 2.75 -49.48
CA VAL A 69 -15.61 2.79 -50.61
C VAL A 69 -16.00 1.77 -51.66
N ARG A 70 -16.15 2.24 -52.90
CA ARG A 70 -16.60 1.46 -54.06
C ARG A 70 -15.63 1.72 -55.22
N VAL A 71 -15.17 0.66 -55.88
CA VAL A 71 -14.17 0.77 -56.96
C VAL A 71 -14.56 -0.07 -58.18
N ASP A 72 -14.72 0.61 -59.32
CA ASP A 72 -15.10 0.01 -60.61
C ASP A 72 -13.86 -0.32 -61.45
N GLY A 73 -13.85 -1.49 -62.10
CA GLY A 73 -12.84 -1.87 -63.09
C GLY A 73 -11.41 -1.93 -62.55
N ALA A 74 -11.24 -2.26 -61.27
CA ALA A 74 -9.96 -2.13 -60.57
C ALA A 74 -9.60 -3.35 -59.73
N SER A 75 -8.34 -3.42 -59.32
CA SER A 75 -7.82 -4.50 -58.48
C SER A 75 -8.15 -4.24 -56.99
N PRO A 76 -8.08 -5.28 -56.12
CA PRO A 76 -8.26 -5.09 -54.69
C PRO A 76 -7.27 -4.08 -54.08
N VAL A 77 -6.07 -3.91 -54.65
CA VAL A 77 -5.07 -2.92 -54.21
C VAL A 77 -5.62 -1.49 -54.30
N THR A 78 -6.27 -1.15 -55.42
CA THR A 78 -6.89 0.17 -55.61
C THR A 78 -8.01 0.42 -54.60
N ALA A 79 -8.73 -0.63 -54.20
CA ALA A 79 -9.74 -0.54 -53.15
C ALA A 79 -9.13 -0.30 -51.76
N ALA A 80 -7.98 -0.93 -51.46
CA ALA A 80 -7.25 -0.67 -50.22
C ALA A 80 -6.73 0.77 -50.16
N ASP A 81 -6.14 1.27 -51.25
CA ASP A 81 -5.63 2.64 -51.34
C ASP A 81 -6.72 3.69 -51.09
N ARG A 82 -7.91 3.51 -51.71
CA ARG A 82 -9.05 4.42 -51.49
C ARG A 82 -9.65 4.32 -50.10
N LEU A 83 -9.53 3.16 -49.46
CA LEU A 83 -9.93 2.95 -48.07
C LEU A 83 -8.90 3.53 -47.08
N GLY A 84 -7.71 3.91 -47.55
CA GLY A 84 -6.59 4.27 -46.69
C GLY A 84 -6.02 3.08 -45.91
N ALA A 85 -6.34 1.85 -46.33
CA ALA A 85 -5.92 0.62 -45.69
C ALA A 85 -4.61 0.11 -46.30
N ARG A 86 -3.72 -0.43 -45.46
CA ARG A 86 -2.50 -1.10 -45.94
C ARG A 86 -2.86 -2.53 -46.35
N PRO A 87 -2.46 -3.03 -47.53
CA PRO A 87 -2.75 -4.41 -47.91
C PRO A 87 -2.34 -5.43 -46.85
N GLY A 88 -1.18 -5.25 -46.21
CA GLY A 88 -0.68 -6.11 -45.13
C GLY A 88 -1.50 -6.12 -43.82
N GLY A 89 -2.55 -5.30 -43.69
CA GLY A 89 -3.55 -5.34 -42.61
C GLY A 89 -4.98 -5.57 -43.11
N ALA A 90 -5.18 -5.76 -44.41
CA ALA A 90 -6.50 -5.90 -45.02
C ALA A 90 -6.79 -7.35 -45.46
N VAL A 91 -8.05 -7.74 -45.32
CA VAL A 91 -8.58 -9.03 -45.80
C VAL A 91 -9.29 -8.83 -47.14
N VAL A 92 -9.07 -9.73 -48.11
CA VAL A 92 -9.86 -9.76 -49.35
C VAL A 92 -10.77 -10.98 -49.34
N VAL A 93 -12.06 -10.77 -49.53
CA VAL A 93 -13.06 -11.84 -49.69
C VAL A 93 -13.49 -11.87 -51.16
N THR A 94 -13.19 -12.97 -51.86
CA THR A 94 -13.36 -13.05 -53.32
C THR A 94 -13.92 -14.39 -53.79
N ALA A 95 -14.69 -14.36 -54.89
CA ALA A 95 -15.18 -15.56 -55.58
C ALA A 95 -14.50 -15.76 -56.96
N SER A 96 -13.54 -14.90 -57.30
CA SER A 96 -12.80 -14.87 -58.56
C SER A 96 -11.35 -15.30 -58.35
N GLY A 97 -10.88 -16.25 -59.17
CA GLY A 97 -9.48 -16.67 -59.16
C GLY A 97 -8.53 -15.53 -59.56
N GLU A 98 -8.97 -14.63 -60.44
CA GLU A 98 -8.16 -13.48 -60.86
C GLU A 98 -7.99 -12.46 -59.72
N ALA A 99 -9.07 -12.15 -59.01
CA ALA A 99 -9.04 -11.28 -57.85
C ALA A 99 -8.26 -11.89 -56.68
N ALA A 100 -8.36 -13.21 -56.46
CA ALA A 100 -7.54 -13.91 -55.46
C ALA A 100 -6.03 -13.82 -55.80
N ALA A 101 -5.66 -14.02 -57.07
CA ALA A 101 -4.29 -13.89 -57.52
C ALA A 101 -3.78 -12.44 -57.44
N ALA A 102 -4.63 -11.46 -57.74
CA ALA A 102 -4.32 -10.04 -57.59
C ALA A 102 -4.13 -9.64 -56.12
N ALA A 103 -5.00 -10.11 -55.21
CA ALA A 103 -4.86 -9.89 -53.77
C ALA A 103 -3.57 -10.55 -53.23
N ARG A 104 -3.27 -11.76 -53.68
CA ARG A 104 -2.01 -12.44 -53.29
C ARG A 104 -0.78 -11.70 -53.81
N ARG A 105 -0.78 -11.13 -55.01
CA ARG A 105 0.34 -10.31 -55.50
C ARG A 105 0.43 -8.98 -54.75
N GLY A 106 -0.71 -8.37 -54.46
CA GLY A 106 -0.83 -7.06 -53.81
C GLY A 106 -0.51 -7.04 -52.32
N GLY A 107 0.04 -8.10 -51.74
CA GLY A 107 0.51 -8.04 -50.35
C GLY A 107 -0.57 -8.19 -49.28
N PHE A 108 -1.80 -8.61 -49.63
CA PHE A 108 -2.89 -8.69 -48.65
C PHE A 108 -2.60 -9.65 -47.48
N ALA A 109 -3.12 -9.32 -46.29
CA ALA A 109 -2.89 -10.07 -45.04
C ALA A 109 -3.55 -11.45 -45.07
N LEU A 110 -4.77 -11.49 -45.63
CA LEU A 110 -5.56 -12.71 -45.76
C LEU A 110 -6.45 -12.65 -47.00
N VAL A 111 -6.42 -13.69 -47.82
CA VAL A 111 -7.29 -13.86 -48.98
C VAL A 111 -8.25 -15.03 -48.74
N ILE A 112 -9.53 -14.71 -48.57
CA ILE A 112 -10.60 -15.69 -48.35
C ILE A 112 -11.36 -15.90 -49.67
N GLY A 113 -11.22 -17.09 -50.24
CA GLY A 113 -12.00 -17.55 -51.37
C GLY A 113 -13.38 -18.04 -50.94
N VAL A 114 -14.44 -17.68 -51.68
CA VAL A 114 -15.81 -18.18 -51.46
C VAL A 114 -16.22 -19.05 -52.65
N GLY A 115 -16.28 -20.38 -52.46
CA GLY A 115 -16.55 -21.33 -53.54
C GLY A 115 -16.73 -22.78 -53.07
N ARG A 116 -17.43 -23.59 -53.87
CA ARG A 116 -17.64 -25.03 -53.64
C ARG A 116 -16.94 -25.88 -54.70
N ASP A 117 -16.63 -27.13 -54.36
CA ASP A 117 -16.10 -28.17 -55.26
C ASP A 117 -14.92 -27.69 -56.13
N ARG A 118 -15.01 -27.83 -57.46
CA ARG A 118 -13.96 -27.46 -58.42
C ARG A 118 -13.51 -26.00 -58.31
N ARG A 119 -14.42 -25.09 -57.92
CA ARG A 119 -14.11 -23.66 -57.76
C ARG A 119 -13.28 -23.40 -56.49
N ALA A 120 -13.39 -24.26 -55.48
CA ALA A 120 -12.57 -24.16 -54.29
C ALA A 120 -11.11 -24.53 -54.56
N ASP A 121 -10.87 -25.59 -55.35
CA ASP A 121 -9.51 -25.98 -55.75
C ASP A 121 -8.86 -24.96 -56.68
N GLU A 122 -9.65 -24.31 -57.54
CA GLU A 122 -9.21 -23.20 -58.37
C GLU A 122 -8.79 -22.00 -57.51
N LEU A 123 -9.62 -21.55 -56.56
CA LEU A 123 -9.30 -20.43 -55.67
C LEU A 123 -8.03 -20.69 -54.85
N ARG A 124 -7.82 -21.91 -54.35
CA ARG A 124 -6.58 -22.31 -53.66
C ARG A 124 -5.36 -22.22 -54.57
N ARG A 125 -5.47 -22.69 -55.82
CA ARG A 125 -4.37 -22.59 -56.82
C ARG A 125 -4.08 -21.15 -57.22
N CYS A 126 -5.11 -20.32 -57.31
CA CYS A 126 -5.00 -18.88 -57.57
C CYS A 126 -4.51 -18.09 -56.36
N GLY A 127 -4.34 -18.75 -55.21
CA GLY A 127 -3.62 -18.21 -54.08
C GLY A 127 -4.47 -17.67 -52.95
N ALA A 128 -5.75 -18.06 -52.86
CA ALA A 128 -6.53 -17.86 -51.64
C ALA A 128 -5.89 -18.64 -50.47
N ASP A 129 -5.72 -17.98 -49.33
CA ASP A 129 -5.16 -18.57 -48.12
C ASP A 129 -6.16 -19.54 -47.47
N ILE A 130 -7.45 -19.17 -47.54
CA ILE A 130 -8.57 -19.93 -47.00
C ILE A 130 -9.65 -19.99 -48.07
N VAL A 131 -10.36 -21.12 -48.16
CA VAL A 131 -11.55 -21.21 -49.02
C VAL A 131 -12.72 -21.77 -48.23
N VAL A 132 -13.80 -20.99 -48.16
CA VAL A 132 -15.07 -21.33 -47.48
C VAL A 132 -16.18 -21.56 -48.50
N ALA A 133 -17.19 -22.35 -48.13
CA ALA A 133 -18.32 -22.64 -49.02
C ALA A 133 -19.35 -21.50 -49.02
N ASP A 134 -19.42 -20.73 -47.94
CA ASP A 134 -20.31 -19.59 -47.73
C ASP A 134 -19.66 -18.53 -46.82
N PRO A 135 -19.92 -17.21 -47.03
CA PRO A 135 -19.44 -16.16 -46.13
C PRO A 135 -19.86 -16.32 -44.66
N SER A 136 -20.95 -17.04 -44.35
CA SER A 136 -21.35 -17.32 -42.97
C SER A 136 -20.35 -18.20 -42.19
N GLU A 137 -19.45 -18.90 -42.88
CA GLU A 137 -18.39 -19.72 -42.27
C GLU A 137 -17.16 -18.88 -41.84
N ILE A 138 -17.14 -17.59 -42.21
CA ILE A 138 -16.10 -16.65 -41.81
C ILE A 138 -16.41 -16.17 -40.39
N GLN A 139 -15.55 -16.52 -39.44
CA GLN A 139 -15.68 -16.08 -38.05
C GLN A 139 -15.00 -14.71 -37.86
N VAL A 140 -15.52 -13.86 -36.98
CA VAL A 140 -14.85 -12.59 -36.60
C VAL A 140 -14.52 -12.64 -35.12
N ARG A 141 -13.23 -12.49 -34.78
CA ARG A 141 -12.75 -12.49 -33.38
C ARG A 141 -12.70 -11.05 -32.86
N ALA A 142 -13.51 -10.75 -31.84
CA ALA A 142 -13.79 -9.36 -31.43
C ALA A 142 -13.82 -9.07 -29.92
N GLY A 143 -13.51 -10.07 -29.08
CA GLY A 143 -13.62 -9.96 -27.61
C GLY A 143 -12.51 -9.16 -26.92
N ASP A 144 -11.51 -8.72 -27.68
CA ASP A 144 -10.27 -8.13 -27.17
C ASP A 144 -10.40 -6.59 -27.02
N LEU A 145 -9.88 -6.04 -25.91
CA LEU A 145 -9.93 -4.59 -25.62
C LEU A 145 -8.93 -3.82 -26.48
N ARG A 146 -9.19 -2.52 -26.68
CA ARG A 146 -8.19 -1.60 -27.26
C ARG A 146 -7.08 -1.32 -26.25
N LEU A 147 -5.85 -1.09 -26.72
CA LEU A 147 -4.69 -0.84 -25.84
C LEU A 147 -4.95 0.32 -24.85
N SER A 148 -5.72 1.35 -25.24
CA SER A 148 -6.10 2.46 -24.36
C SER A 148 -7.11 2.09 -23.27
N GLU A 149 -7.84 0.99 -23.45
CA GLU A 149 -8.89 0.51 -22.52
C GLU A 149 -8.35 -0.56 -21.56
N ILE A 150 -7.19 -1.16 -21.85
CA ILE A 150 -6.57 -2.19 -21.01
C ILE A 150 -6.06 -1.55 -19.69
N PRO A 151 -6.37 -2.13 -18.51
CA PRO A 151 -5.89 -1.60 -17.24
C PRO A 151 -4.36 -1.60 -17.11
N ASP A 152 -3.80 -0.59 -16.47
CA ASP A 152 -2.35 -0.48 -16.26
C ASP A 152 -1.89 -1.42 -15.13
N ALA A 153 -0.92 -2.31 -15.41
CA ALA A 153 -0.43 -3.32 -14.49
C ALA A 153 0.19 -2.73 -13.20
N LEU A 154 0.75 -1.52 -13.28
CA LEU A 154 1.38 -0.86 -12.15
C LEU A 154 0.36 -0.16 -11.24
N THR A 155 -0.85 0.14 -11.73
CA THR A 155 -1.93 0.75 -10.94
C THR A 155 -2.97 -0.27 -10.47
N SER A 156 -3.20 -1.34 -11.25
CA SER A 156 -4.10 -2.46 -10.92
C SER A 156 -3.46 -3.53 -10.04
N ARG A 157 -2.66 -3.09 -9.05
CA ARG A 157 -1.78 -3.94 -8.22
C ARG A 157 -2.51 -5.09 -7.54
N HIS A 158 -3.69 -4.81 -7.00
CA HIS A 158 -4.49 -5.79 -6.27
C HIS A 158 -4.85 -7.03 -7.09
N GLU A 159 -5.15 -6.88 -8.38
CA GLU A 159 -5.48 -8.03 -9.23
C GLU A 159 -4.26 -8.89 -9.54
N LEU A 160 -3.11 -8.26 -9.82
CA LEU A 160 -1.87 -8.96 -10.12
C LEU A 160 -1.36 -9.72 -8.89
N THR A 161 -1.35 -9.06 -7.72
CA THR A 161 -0.96 -9.68 -6.44
C THR A 161 -1.87 -10.85 -6.10
N ALA A 162 -3.20 -10.73 -6.25
CA ALA A 162 -4.12 -11.84 -5.99
C ALA A 162 -3.84 -13.07 -6.87
N LEU A 163 -3.47 -12.87 -8.14
CA LEU A 163 -3.14 -13.95 -9.07
C LEU A 163 -1.85 -14.68 -8.69
N LEU A 164 -0.83 -13.94 -8.24
CA LEU A 164 0.49 -14.44 -7.83
C LEU A 164 0.48 -15.35 -6.58
N ARG A 165 -0.63 -15.39 -5.84
CA ARG A 165 -0.74 -16.15 -4.58
C ARG A 165 -1.20 -17.59 -4.74
N VAL A 166 -1.91 -17.88 -5.82
CA VAL A 166 -2.46 -19.22 -6.05
C VAL A 166 -1.39 -20.14 -6.63
N ARG A 167 -0.41 -19.57 -7.34
CA ARG A 167 0.62 -20.28 -8.09
C ARG A 167 1.89 -19.44 -8.17
N ARG A 168 3.05 -20.08 -8.03
CA ARG A 168 4.37 -19.42 -8.13
C ARG A 168 4.56 -18.87 -9.54
N PRO A 169 5.00 -17.62 -9.75
CA PRO A 169 5.13 -17.09 -11.10
C PRO A 169 6.20 -17.85 -11.90
N ALA A 170 6.03 -17.83 -13.22
CA ALA A 170 7.09 -18.08 -14.20
C ALA A 170 7.04 -16.92 -15.20
N VAL A 171 8.12 -16.15 -15.29
CA VAL A 171 8.15 -14.88 -16.02
C VAL A 171 8.73 -15.09 -17.41
N PHE A 172 7.97 -14.73 -18.43
CA PHE A 172 8.33 -14.82 -19.84
C PHE A 172 8.32 -13.42 -20.45
N LEU A 173 9.38 -13.06 -21.16
CA LEU A 173 9.61 -11.71 -21.63
C LEU A 173 9.98 -11.74 -23.11
N ASP A 174 9.37 -10.87 -23.91
CA ASP A 174 9.96 -10.49 -25.20
C ASP A 174 11.21 -9.62 -24.99
N PHE A 175 12.05 -9.49 -26.01
CA PHE A 175 13.27 -8.70 -25.94
C PHE A 175 13.11 -7.29 -26.55
N ASP A 176 12.69 -7.19 -27.80
CA ASP A 176 12.65 -5.93 -28.55
C ASP A 176 11.37 -5.17 -28.17
N GLY A 177 11.45 -3.90 -27.77
CA GLY A 177 10.27 -3.15 -27.32
C GLY A 177 9.72 -3.56 -25.95
N THR A 178 10.33 -4.55 -25.28
CA THR A 178 9.97 -5.01 -23.93
C THR A 178 11.13 -4.89 -22.94
N LEU A 179 12.27 -5.56 -23.18
CA LEU A 179 13.48 -5.43 -22.35
C LEU A 179 14.47 -4.40 -22.89
N SER A 180 14.29 -3.97 -24.14
CA SER A 180 15.07 -2.97 -24.84
C SER A 180 14.15 -1.98 -25.55
N ASP A 181 14.60 -0.75 -25.73
CA ASP A 181 13.88 0.22 -26.57
C ASP A 181 13.92 -0.20 -28.05
N ILE A 182 12.84 0.09 -28.78
CA ILE A 182 12.81 -0.10 -30.23
C ILE A 182 13.75 0.93 -30.88
N VAL A 183 14.88 0.44 -31.40
CA VAL A 183 15.89 1.27 -32.07
C VAL A 183 15.85 1.09 -33.59
N SER A 184 16.24 2.14 -34.31
CA SER A 184 16.22 2.14 -35.79
C SER A 184 17.23 1.16 -36.42
N ASP A 185 18.33 0.85 -35.72
CA ASP A 185 19.31 -0.18 -36.05
C ASP A 185 19.17 -1.34 -35.05
N PRO A 186 18.63 -2.51 -35.46
CA PRO A 186 18.44 -3.66 -34.57
C PRO A 186 19.72 -4.16 -33.89
N SER A 187 20.90 -3.87 -34.46
CA SER A 187 22.17 -4.28 -33.86
C SER A 187 22.53 -3.45 -32.61
N ALA A 188 21.95 -2.26 -32.46
CA ALA A 188 22.19 -1.33 -31.34
C ALA A 188 21.27 -1.53 -30.12
N ALA A 189 20.32 -2.49 -30.17
CA ALA A 189 19.38 -2.73 -29.09
C ALA A 189 20.10 -3.25 -27.82
N VAL A 190 20.02 -2.51 -26.72
CA VAL A 190 20.59 -2.89 -25.42
C VAL A 190 19.49 -2.96 -24.37
N LEU A 191 19.73 -3.74 -23.32
CA LEU A 191 18.82 -3.78 -22.19
C LEU A 191 18.63 -2.39 -21.59
N VAL A 192 17.40 -2.06 -21.22
CA VAL A 192 17.11 -0.84 -20.44
C VAL A 192 17.84 -0.91 -19.09
N ASP A 193 18.36 0.24 -18.64
CA ASP A 193 19.11 0.36 -17.40
C ASP A 193 18.36 -0.24 -16.20
N GLY A 194 19.02 -1.19 -15.53
CA GLY A 194 18.52 -1.88 -14.34
C GLY A 194 17.72 -3.17 -14.61
N VAL A 195 17.29 -3.45 -15.85
CA VAL A 195 16.57 -4.70 -16.18
C VAL A 195 17.40 -5.93 -15.86
N ALA A 196 18.70 -5.92 -16.17
CA ALA A 196 19.59 -7.03 -15.85
C ALA A 196 19.64 -7.33 -14.33
N THR A 197 19.61 -6.29 -13.50
CA THR A 197 19.58 -6.45 -12.04
C THR A 197 18.29 -7.12 -11.57
N GLU A 198 17.15 -6.74 -12.14
CA GLU A 198 15.85 -7.32 -11.75
C GLU A 198 15.64 -8.73 -12.28
N LEU A 199 16.13 -9.07 -13.48
CA LEU A 199 16.11 -10.45 -13.98
C LEU A 199 16.96 -11.36 -13.09
N ALA A 200 18.19 -10.97 -12.76
CA ALA A 200 19.06 -11.73 -11.86
C ALA A 200 18.47 -11.89 -10.44
N ARG A 201 17.61 -10.94 -10.04
CA ARG A 201 16.87 -11.05 -8.79
C ARG A 201 15.74 -12.07 -8.90
N LEU A 202 14.95 -12.02 -9.98
CA LEU A 202 13.81 -12.90 -10.19
C LEU A 202 14.20 -14.36 -10.37
N THR A 203 15.34 -14.65 -10.99
CA THR A 203 15.83 -16.04 -11.19
C THR A 203 16.04 -16.82 -9.89
N ARG A 204 16.29 -16.13 -8.77
CA ARG A 204 16.37 -16.76 -7.45
C ARG A 204 15.01 -17.23 -6.94
N GLU A 205 13.95 -16.54 -7.35
CA GLU A 205 12.61 -16.71 -6.80
C GLU A 205 11.65 -17.45 -7.74
N CYS A 206 11.91 -17.41 -9.05
CA CYS A 206 11.05 -18.03 -10.07
C CYS A 206 11.80 -18.33 -11.38
N PRO A 207 11.28 -19.27 -12.20
CA PRO A 207 11.78 -19.46 -13.56
C PRO A 207 11.58 -18.18 -14.40
N VAL A 208 12.62 -17.79 -15.13
CA VAL A 208 12.59 -16.66 -16.07
C VAL A 208 12.97 -17.16 -17.47
N ALA A 209 12.28 -16.64 -18.48
CA ALA A 209 12.50 -16.98 -19.88
C ALA A 209 12.43 -15.73 -20.77
N VAL A 210 13.32 -15.66 -21.77
CA VAL A 210 13.25 -14.66 -22.84
C VAL A 210 12.87 -15.35 -24.14
N ILE A 211 11.78 -14.91 -24.77
CA ILE A 211 11.30 -15.43 -26.05
C ILE A 211 11.42 -14.32 -27.08
N SER A 212 12.26 -14.49 -28.10
CA SER A 212 12.56 -13.43 -29.07
C SER A 212 12.51 -13.93 -30.52
N GLY A 213 12.24 -13.00 -31.44
CA GLY A 213 12.43 -13.21 -32.88
C GLY A 213 13.90 -13.26 -33.32
N ARG A 214 14.84 -12.83 -32.47
CA ARG A 214 16.29 -12.86 -32.72
C ARG A 214 16.85 -14.27 -32.67
N ASP A 215 17.94 -14.51 -33.39
CA ASP A 215 18.65 -15.79 -33.30
C ASP A 215 19.13 -16.04 -31.85
N LEU A 216 19.14 -17.31 -31.43
CA LEU A 216 19.42 -17.68 -30.03
C LEU A 216 20.75 -17.09 -29.53
N ALA A 217 21.80 -17.18 -30.35
CA ALA A 217 23.12 -16.64 -30.00
C ALA A 217 23.14 -15.10 -29.84
N ASP A 218 22.33 -14.37 -30.62
CA ASP A 218 22.23 -12.90 -30.51
C ASP A 218 21.53 -12.48 -29.22
N VAL A 219 20.37 -13.07 -28.90
CA VAL A 219 19.64 -12.74 -27.67
C VAL A 219 20.42 -13.15 -26.42
N GLN A 220 21.11 -14.29 -26.44
CA GLN A 220 21.98 -14.73 -25.34
C GLN A 220 23.14 -13.75 -25.11
N ALA A 221 23.77 -13.25 -26.18
CA ALA A 221 24.87 -12.29 -26.07
C ALA A 221 24.41 -10.94 -25.51
N ARG A 222 23.17 -10.52 -25.79
CA ARG A 222 22.61 -9.24 -25.31
C ARG A 222 22.13 -9.30 -23.87
N VAL A 223 21.48 -10.39 -23.46
CA VAL A 223 20.96 -10.55 -22.10
C VAL A 223 22.06 -10.98 -21.13
N GLY A 224 22.96 -11.86 -21.57
CA GLY A 224 24.17 -12.21 -20.83
C GLY A 224 23.96 -13.03 -19.54
N MET A 225 22.85 -13.76 -19.41
CA MET A 225 22.53 -14.56 -18.21
C MET A 225 22.44 -16.05 -18.51
N ALA A 226 23.14 -16.88 -17.74
CA ALA A 226 23.10 -18.33 -17.93
C ALA A 226 21.93 -19.00 -17.17
N GLU A 227 21.37 -18.34 -16.15
CA GLU A 227 20.34 -18.92 -15.28
C GLU A 227 18.90 -18.86 -15.83
N ILE A 228 18.70 -18.39 -17.07
CA ILE A 228 17.35 -18.24 -17.68
C ILE A 228 17.17 -19.13 -18.90
N TRP A 229 15.91 -19.33 -19.28
CA TRP A 229 15.54 -19.96 -20.55
C TRP A 229 15.61 -18.93 -21.69
N TYR A 230 16.03 -19.38 -22.85
CA TYR A 230 16.02 -18.59 -24.08
C TYR A 230 15.28 -19.33 -25.17
N ALA A 231 14.45 -18.62 -25.92
CA ALA A 231 13.83 -19.09 -27.14
C ALA A 231 14.15 -18.09 -28.27
N GLY A 232 15.00 -18.49 -29.21
CA GLY A 232 15.39 -17.69 -30.37
C GLY A 232 14.59 -18.06 -31.63
N SER A 233 14.62 -17.17 -32.61
CA SER A 233 13.96 -17.30 -33.91
C SER A 233 12.47 -17.64 -33.78
N HIS A 234 11.74 -16.90 -32.92
CA HIS A 234 10.34 -17.17 -32.55
C HIS A 234 10.10 -18.53 -31.87
N GLY A 235 11.15 -19.10 -31.27
CA GLY A 235 11.12 -20.35 -30.54
C GLY A 235 11.41 -21.60 -31.35
N PHE A 236 11.96 -21.49 -32.57
CA PHE A 236 12.47 -22.67 -33.29
C PHE A 236 13.70 -23.30 -32.63
N GLU A 237 14.42 -22.51 -31.83
CA GLU A 237 15.59 -22.93 -31.09
C GLU A 237 15.43 -22.47 -29.64
N LEU A 238 15.57 -23.39 -28.69
CA LEU A 238 15.47 -23.11 -27.26
C LEU A 238 16.69 -23.64 -26.50
N ALA A 239 17.11 -22.90 -25.48
CA ALA A 239 18.13 -23.31 -24.54
C ALA A 239 17.67 -23.08 -23.10
N GLY A 240 17.99 -24.03 -22.22
CA GLY A 240 17.66 -24.00 -20.80
C GLY A 240 18.90 -23.86 -19.89
N PRO A 241 18.71 -23.42 -18.64
CA PRO A 241 19.81 -23.09 -17.73
C PRO A 241 20.62 -24.30 -17.23
N GLN A 242 20.12 -25.53 -17.40
CA GLN A 242 20.85 -26.76 -17.03
C GLN A 242 21.47 -27.45 -18.27
N GLY A 243 21.67 -26.69 -19.36
CA GLY A 243 22.24 -27.20 -20.60
C GLY A 243 21.23 -27.93 -21.50
N GLN A 244 19.92 -27.76 -21.26
CA GLN A 244 18.90 -28.23 -22.20
C GLN A 244 19.02 -27.48 -23.52
N TYR A 245 18.86 -28.19 -24.63
CA TYR A 245 18.79 -27.60 -25.97
C TYR A 245 17.70 -28.30 -26.76
N TYR A 246 16.85 -27.50 -27.42
CA TYR A 246 15.84 -27.99 -28.34
C TYR A 246 15.90 -27.21 -29.64
N GLU A 247 15.80 -27.94 -30.73
CA GLU A 247 15.75 -27.38 -32.07
C GLU A 247 14.61 -28.06 -32.82
N ASN A 248 13.70 -27.26 -33.39
CA ASN A 248 12.51 -27.78 -34.03
C ASN A 248 12.90 -28.57 -35.31
N PRO A 249 12.58 -29.89 -35.40
CA PRO A 249 13.02 -30.72 -36.52
C PRO A 249 12.47 -30.28 -37.88
N ASP A 250 11.23 -29.79 -37.91
CA ASP A 250 10.57 -29.34 -39.14
C ASP A 250 11.15 -28.01 -39.62
N ALA A 251 11.47 -27.11 -38.69
CA ALA A 251 12.17 -25.87 -38.99
C ALA A 251 13.61 -26.15 -39.48
N LEU A 252 14.31 -27.10 -38.86
CA LEU A 252 15.65 -27.53 -39.27
C LEU A 252 15.65 -28.13 -40.68
N ALA A 253 14.64 -28.93 -41.02
CA ALA A 253 14.46 -29.49 -42.37
C ALA A 253 14.27 -28.40 -43.45
N ALA A 254 13.77 -27.21 -43.06
CA ALA A 254 13.57 -26.09 -43.96
C ALA A 254 14.82 -25.20 -44.14
N VAL A 255 15.88 -25.34 -43.33
CA VAL A 255 17.10 -24.52 -43.42
C VAL A 255 17.77 -24.59 -44.81
N PRO A 256 17.96 -25.77 -45.45
CA PRO A 256 18.50 -25.83 -46.81
C PRO A 256 17.62 -25.10 -47.83
N VAL A 257 16.30 -25.13 -47.63
CA VAL A 257 15.32 -24.45 -48.49
C VAL A 257 15.39 -22.93 -48.30
N LEU A 258 15.55 -22.45 -47.06
CA LEU A 258 15.79 -21.04 -46.77
C LEU A 258 17.11 -20.55 -47.39
N HIS A 259 18.19 -21.34 -47.34
CA HIS A 259 19.44 -20.99 -48.03
C HIS A 259 19.28 -20.92 -49.55
N HIS A 260 18.43 -21.78 -50.13
CA HIS A 260 18.07 -21.67 -51.54
C HIS A 260 17.23 -20.42 -51.81
N ALA A 261 16.25 -20.13 -50.96
CA ALA A 261 15.41 -18.94 -51.03
C ALA A 261 16.24 -17.66 -50.93
N THR A 262 17.20 -17.56 -50.00
CA THR A 262 18.14 -16.43 -49.89
C THR A 262 18.89 -16.23 -51.19
N ARG A 263 19.45 -17.29 -51.78
CA ARG A 263 20.18 -17.18 -53.07
C ARG A 263 19.26 -16.71 -54.18
N ALA A 264 18.07 -17.30 -54.30
CA ALA A 264 17.07 -16.91 -55.29
C ALA A 264 16.62 -15.45 -55.13
N LEU A 265 16.43 -14.99 -53.89
CA LEU A 265 16.09 -13.59 -53.59
C LEU A 265 17.25 -12.65 -53.93
N THR A 266 18.48 -12.99 -53.53
CA THR A 266 19.67 -12.19 -53.83
C THR A 266 19.90 -12.06 -55.33
N ASP A 267 19.63 -13.12 -56.10
CA ASP A 267 19.77 -13.10 -57.55
C ASP A 267 18.63 -12.33 -58.23
N ARG A 268 17.37 -12.56 -57.82
CA ARG A 268 16.19 -11.93 -58.44
C ARG A 268 16.00 -10.46 -58.06
N LEU A 269 16.48 -10.05 -56.87
CA LEU A 269 16.35 -8.67 -56.37
C LEU A 269 17.64 -7.86 -56.51
N ARG A 270 18.66 -8.40 -57.19
CA ARG A 270 19.97 -7.75 -57.36
C ARG A 270 19.88 -6.34 -57.97
N ASP A 271 18.98 -6.16 -58.92
CA ASP A 271 18.80 -4.92 -59.68
C ASP A 271 17.72 -3.99 -59.08
N VAL A 272 17.30 -4.24 -57.83
CA VAL A 272 16.38 -3.38 -57.07
C VAL A 272 17.17 -2.55 -56.03
N PRO A 273 17.51 -1.27 -56.31
CA PRO A 273 18.27 -0.45 -55.37
C PRO A 273 17.52 -0.26 -54.04
N GLY A 274 18.24 -0.42 -52.92
CA GLY A 274 17.70 -0.19 -51.58
C GLY A 274 17.06 -1.42 -50.91
N VAL A 275 17.02 -2.57 -51.58
CA VAL A 275 16.70 -3.86 -50.94
C VAL A 275 17.89 -4.34 -50.10
N LEU A 276 17.63 -4.76 -48.87
CA LEU A 276 18.60 -5.46 -48.02
C LEU A 276 18.04 -6.83 -47.66
N ILE A 277 18.76 -7.89 -48.04
CA ILE A 277 18.43 -9.26 -47.67
C ILE A 277 19.32 -9.68 -46.51
N GLU A 278 18.69 -10.01 -45.39
CA GLU A 278 19.32 -10.43 -44.16
C GLU A 278 19.00 -11.92 -43.92
N PRO A 279 19.94 -12.83 -44.23
CA PRO A 279 19.78 -14.24 -43.93
C PRO A 279 20.00 -14.51 -42.44
N LYS A 280 19.00 -15.10 -41.79
CA LYS A 280 19.07 -15.71 -40.46
C LYS A 280 18.98 -17.23 -40.58
N LYS A 281 19.25 -17.96 -39.50
CA LYS A 281 19.25 -19.43 -39.51
C LYS A 281 17.90 -20.01 -39.95
N TYR A 282 16.80 -19.45 -39.42
CA TYR A 282 15.42 -19.91 -39.67
C TYR A 282 14.55 -18.90 -40.40
N THR A 283 15.10 -17.75 -40.79
CA THR A 283 14.32 -16.68 -41.42
C THR A 283 15.16 -15.99 -42.49
N VAL A 284 14.53 -15.51 -43.56
CA VAL A 284 15.15 -14.57 -44.50
C VAL A 284 14.37 -13.28 -44.46
N ALA A 285 14.95 -12.23 -43.89
CA ALA A 285 14.33 -10.92 -43.83
C ALA A 285 14.73 -10.10 -45.05
N VAL A 286 13.75 -9.57 -45.78
CA VAL A 286 13.94 -8.73 -46.96
C VAL A 286 13.44 -7.34 -46.63
N HIS A 287 14.35 -6.46 -46.27
CA HIS A 287 14.08 -5.07 -45.96
C HIS A 287 13.96 -4.29 -47.26
N TYR A 288 12.83 -3.59 -47.43
CA TYR A 288 12.55 -2.74 -48.58
C TYR A 288 12.41 -1.27 -48.19
N ARG A 289 12.95 -0.88 -47.04
CA ARG A 289 12.79 0.46 -46.47
C ARG A 289 13.31 1.58 -47.38
N ASN A 290 14.37 1.30 -48.11
CA ASN A 290 15.05 2.24 -48.99
C ASN A 290 14.74 1.98 -50.47
N VAL A 291 13.76 1.11 -50.75
CA VAL A 291 13.28 0.82 -52.10
C VAL A 291 12.30 1.91 -52.53
N ALA A 292 12.38 2.35 -53.78
CA ALA A 292 11.44 3.30 -54.37
C ALA A 292 10.00 2.75 -54.32
N ALA A 293 9.02 3.59 -54.01
CA ALA A 293 7.65 3.16 -53.71
C ALA A 293 6.98 2.37 -54.86
N ASP A 294 7.34 2.68 -56.10
CA ASP A 294 6.87 2.03 -57.32
C ASP A 294 7.46 0.63 -57.56
N ARG A 295 8.50 0.24 -56.81
CA ARG A 295 9.17 -1.07 -56.91
C ARG A 295 8.97 -1.95 -55.67
N ILE A 296 8.24 -1.50 -54.66
CA ILE A 296 7.97 -2.30 -53.45
C ILE A 296 7.16 -3.56 -53.81
N ASP A 297 6.18 -3.43 -54.70
CA ASP A 297 5.36 -4.56 -55.16
C ASP A 297 6.20 -5.62 -55.88
N GLU A 298 7.24 -5.21 -56.61
CA GLU A 298 8.21 -6.13 -57.23
C GLU A 298 8.95 -6.95 -56.18
N VAL A 299 9.36 -6.32 -55.07
CA VAL A 299 10.05 -6.98 -53.95
C VAL A 299 9.13 -7.97 -53.25
N VAL A 300 7.94 -7.52 -52.84
CA VAL A 300 6.96 -8.36 -52.11
C VAL A 300 6.51 -9.55 -52.97
N ALA A 301 6.24 -9.32 -54.26
CA ALA A 301 5.87 -10.38 -55.19
C ALA A 301 7.00 -11.39 -55.37
N THR A 302 8.25 -10.93 -55.52
CA THR A 302 9.42 -11.81 -55.65
C THR A 302 9.64 -12.66 -54.39
N VAL A 303 9.46 -12.09 -53.20
CA VAL A 303 9.52 -12.82 -51.93
C VAL A 303 8.45 -13.92 -51.87
N ARG A 304 7.20 -13.61 -52.25
CA ARG A 304 6.09 -14.57 -52.28
C ARG A 304 6.26 -15.66 -53.34
N ASP A 305 6.82 -15.32 -54.51
CA ASP A 305 7.13 -16.29 -55.56
C ASP A 305 8.19 -17.30 -55.09
N VAL A 306 9.28 -16.80 -54.49
CA VAL A 306 10.35 -17.65 -53.97
C VAL A 306 9.79 -18.58 -52.89
N ALA A 307 8.93 -18.07 -51.99
CA ALA A 307 8.27 -18.87 -50.97
C ALA A 307 7.40 -20.02 -51.53
N ALA A 308 6.80 -19.82 -52.70
CA ALA A 308 5.91 -20.79 -53.35
C ALA A 308 6.64 -21.79 -54.26
N SER A 309 7.90 -21.54 -54.60
CA SER A 309 8.66 -22.31 -55.60
C SER A 309 9.38 -23.56 -55.07
N GLY A 310 9.43 -23.75 -53.75
CA GLY A 310 10.14 -24.86 -53.10
C GLY A 310 9.29 -26.10 -52.83
N GLU A 311 9.95 -27.25 -52.64
CA GLU A 311 9.32 -28.52 -52.19
C GLU A 311 8.81 -28.44 -50.73
N VAL A 312 9.41 -27.56 -49.91
CA VAL A 312 8.95 -27.22 -48.55
C VAL A 312 8.29 -25.85 -48.59
N ARG A 313 7.08 -25.77 -48.05
CA ARG A 313 6.28 -24.54 -48.02
C ARG A 313 6.92 -23.54 -47.04
N LEU A 314 7.25 -22.34 -47.52
CA LEU A 314 7.68 -21.22 -46.68
C LEU A 314 6.50 -20.27 -46.46
N ARG A 315 6.35 -19.79 -45.22
CA ARG A 315 5.38 -18.78 -44.84
C ARG A 315 6.00 -17.39 -45.00
N VAL A 316 5.25 -16.49 -45.63
CA VAL A 316 5.64 -15.09 -45.78
C VAL A 316 4.96 -14.27 -44.69
N THR A 317 5.73 -13.54 -43.89
CA THR A 317 5.23 -12.61 -42.87
C THR A 317 5.64 -11.18 -43.21
N GLY A 318 4.73 -10.23 -43.01
CA GLY A 318 4.98 -8.80 -43.26
C GLY A 318 5.31 -8.05 -41.98
N GLY A 319 6.30 -7.16 -42.04
CA GLY A 319 6.66 -6.21 -40.98
C GLY A 319 6.83 -4.79 -41.52
N ARG A 320 7.27 -3.85 -40.67
CA ARG A 320 7.44 -2.43 -41.05
C ARG A 320 8.59 -2.24 -42.04
N LYS A 321 8.25 -2.23 -43.34
CA LYS A 321 9.19 -2.11 -44.46
C LYS A 321 10.16 -3.31 -44.56
N VAL A 322 9.70 -4.48 -44.11
CA VAL A 322 10.40 -5.77 -44.21
C VAL A 322 9.38 -6.87 -44.54
N VAL A 323 9.77 -7.84 -45.38
CA VAL A 323 9.04 -9.09 -45.57
C VAL A 323 9.94 -10.24 -45.16
N GLU A 324 9.45 -11.15 -44.35
CA GLU A 324 10.21 -12.29 -43.84
C GLU A 324 9.72 -13.60 -44.44
N LEU A 325 10.65 -14.46 -44.82
CA LEU A 325 10.39 -15.86 -45.14
C LEU A 325 10.78 -16.73 -43.97
N ARG A 326 9.85 -17.56 -43.49
CA ARG A 326 10.09 -18.54 -42.43
C ARG A 326 9.49 -19.90 -42.77
N PRO A 327 9.91 -21.00 -42.12
CA PRO A 327 9.30 -22.32 -42.29
C PRO A 327 7.79 -22.24 -41.99
N ASP A 328 6.96 -22.88 -42.83
CA ASP A 328 5.52 -22.99 -42.58
C ASP A 328 5.22 -24.10 -41.54
N VAL A 329 5.82 -23.95 -40.36
CA VAL A 329 5.66 -24.87 -39.24
C VAL A 329 4.60 -24.30 -38.30
N ASP A 330 3.77 -25.17 -37.74
CA ASP A 330 2.76 -24.82 -36.74
C ASP A 330 3.45 -24.62 -35.37
N TRP A 331 4.24 -23.54 -35.27
CA TRP A 331 5.03 -23.17 -34.09
C TRP A 331 5.07 -21.66 -33.93
N ASP A 332 4.70 -21.17 -32.74
CA ASP A 332 4.59 -19.74 -32.39
C ASP A 332 5.14 -19.48 -30.97
N LYS A 333 5.20 -18.20 -30.55
CA LYS A 333 5.69 -17.82 -29.21
C LYS A 333 4.86 -18.46 -28.09
N GLY A 334 3.57 -18.69 -28.28
CA GLY A 334 2.69 -19.38 -27.33
C GLY A 334 3.03 -20.86 -27.18
N ARG A 335 3.37 -21.56 -28.27
CA ARG A 335 3.87 -22.94 -28.22
C ARG A 335 5.25 -23.04 -27.58
N ALA A 336 6.14 -22.10 -27.89
CA ALA A 336 7.45 -22.02 -27.25
C ALA A 336 7.34 -21.83 -25.72
N LEU A 337 6.45 -20.93 -25.28
CA LEU A 337 6.12 -20.71 -23.88
C LEU A 337 5.60 -21.99 -23.20
N ASN A 338 4.62 -22.66 -23.80
CA ASN A 338 4.07 -23.90 -23.26
C ASN A 338 5.11 -25.01 -23.18
N TRP A 339 5.97 -25.11 -24.21
CA TRP A 339 7.08 -26.07 -24.20
C TRP A 339 8.03 -25.81 -23.03
N VAL A 340 8.42 -24.56 -22.78
CA VAL A 340 9.28 -24.21 -21.63
C VAL A 340 8.58 -24.56 -20.31
N LEU A 341 7.28 -24.24 -20.16
CA LEU A 341 6.51 -24.61 -18.97
C LEU A 341 6.52 -26.12 -18.71
N GLU A 342 6.31 -26.95 -19.73
CA GLU A 342 6.33 -28.42 -19.61
C GLU A 342 7.69 -28.99 -19.16
N HIS A 343 8.78 -28.25 -19.40
CA HIS A 343 10.14 -28.64 -19.05
C HIS A 343 10.65 -28.02 -17.74
N ILE A 344 9.83 -27.22 -17.06
CA ILE A 344 10.08 -26.75 -15.71
C ILE A 344 9.46 -27.73 -14.71
N HIS A 345 10.20 -28.08 -13.65
CA HIS A 345 9.66 -28.92 -12.57
C HIS A 345 8.45 -28.27 -11.89
N ASP A 346 7.41 -29.06 -11.65
CA ASP A 346 6.16 -28.65 -11.01
C ASP A 346 5.34 -27.60 -11.80
N ALA A 347 5.37 -27.69 -13.15
CA ALA A 347 4.67 -26.77 -14.06
C ALA A 347 3.21 -26.46 -13.71
N ARG A 348 2.48 -27.41 -13.10
CA ARG A 348 1.07 -27.23 -12.72
C ARG A 348 0.86 -26.25 -11.57
N SER A 349 1.88 -26.00 -10.76
CA SER A 349 1.87 -25.01 -9.67
C SER A 349 2.34 -23.63 -10.11
N LEU A 350 2.69 -23.45 -11.40
CA LEU A 350 3.20 -22.19 -11.94
C LEU A 350 2.11 -21.29 -12.54
N LEU A 351 2.26 -19.98 -12.36
CA LEU A 351 1.50 -18.93 -13.01
C LEU A 351 2.35 -18.28 -14.10
N PRO A 352 2.16 -18.60 -15.39
CA PRO A 352 2.90 -17.95 -16.45
C PRO A 352 2.49 -16.48 -16.57
N ILE A 353 3.47 -15.58 -16.53
CA ILE A 353 3.33 -14.15 -16.81
C ILE A 353 4.11 -13.87 -18.08
N TYR A 354 3.42 -13.44 -19.14
CA TYR A 354 4.04 -13.06 -20.40
C TYR A 354 3.99 -11.55 -20.60
N VAL A 355 5.13 -10.93 -20.90
CA VAL A 355 5.23 -9.50 -21.21
C VAL A 355 5.80 -9.34 -22.62
N GLY A 356 5.12 -8.57 -23.46
CA GLY A 356 5.50 -8.35 -24.87
C GLY A 356 4.84 -7.10 -25.47
N ASP A 357 5.32 -6.59 -26.59
CA ASP A 357 4.83 -5.37 -27.25
C ASP A 357 4.14 -5.64 -28.60
N ASP A 358 4.53 -6.71 -29.30
CA ASP A 358 4.28 -6.88 -30.73
C ASP A 358 3.02 -7.72 -31.07
N LEU A 359 2.74 -7.90 -32.37
CA LEU A 359 1.61 -8.70 -32.85
C LEU A 359 1.84 -10.21 -32.75
N THR A 360 3.10 -10.65 -32.66
CA THR A 360 3.46 -12.07 -32.49
C THR A 360 3.33 -12.52 -31.04
N ASP A 361 3.37 -11.57 -30.10
CA ASP A 361 3.11 -11.76 -28.67
C ASP A 361 1.64 -12.08 -28.36
N GLU A 362 0.72 -11.75 -29.26
CA GLU A 362 -0.69 -12.14 -29.15
C GLU A 362 -0.89 -13.65 -29.06
N ASP A 363 -0.02 -14.44 -29.69
CA ASP A 363 -0.05 -15.89 -29.60
C ASP A 363 0.36 -16.37 -28.18
N ALA A 364 1.27 -15.64 -27.51
CA ALA A 364 1.66 -15.90 -26.13
C ALA A 364 0.60 -15.41 -25.12
N PHE A 365 -0.01 -14.24 -25.35
CA PHE A 365 -1.15 -13.76 -24.55
C PHE A 365 -2.33 -14.74 -24.61
N ASP A 366 -2.64 -15.26 -25.79
CA ASP A 366 -3.66 -16.31 -25.97
C ASP A 366 -3.31 -17.57 -25.19
N ALA A 367 -2.04 -18.01 -25.22
CA ALA A 367 -1.57 -19.20 -24.50
C ALA A 367 -1.72 -19.07 -22.97
N VAL A 368 -1.51 -17.87 -22.42
CA VAL A 368 -1.63 -17.62 -20.97
C VAL A 368 -3.02 -17.16 -20.54
N SER A 369 -3.95 -16.86 -21.46
CA SER A 369 -5.25 -16.27 -21.16
C SER A 369 -6.09 -17.03 -20.12
N ALA A 370 -6.02 -18.36 -20.12
CA ALA A 370 -6.78 -19.22 -19.20
C ALA A 370 -6.02 -19.57 -17.91
N THR A 371 -4.68 -19.53 -17.96
CA THR A 371 -3.82 -20.13 -16.93
C THR A 371 -2.78 -19.16 -16.37
N GLY A 372 -2.73 -17.91 -16.81
CA GLY A 372 -1.68 -16.96 -16.49
C GLY A 372 -2.10 -15.51 -16.71
N VAL A 373 -1.12 -14.66 -16.97
CA VAL A 373 -1.31 -13.22 -17.14
C VAL A 373 -0.52 -12.74 -18.35
N GLY A 374 -1.21 -12.18 -19.34
CA GLY A 374 -0.60 -11.46 -20.45
C GLY A 374 -0.54 -9.96 -20.17
N ILE A 375 0.62 -9.34 -20.38
CA ILE A 375 0.87 -7.91 -20.16
C ILE A 375 1.44 -7.31 -21.44
N VAL A 376 0.75 -6.34 -22.03
CA VAL A 376 1.19 -5.68 -23.26
C VAL A 376 1.99 -4.41 -22.95
N VAL A 377 3.12 -4.21 -23.63
CA VAL A 377 3.87 -2.96 -23.59
C VAL A 377 3.33 -2.04 -24.68
N ARG A 378 2.82 -0.87 -24.29
CA ARG A 378 2.30 0.12 -25.23
C ARG A 378 3.46 0.81 -25.94
N SER A 379 3.21 1.21 -27.18
CA SER A 379 4.13 2.04 -27.94
C SER A 379 3.35 2.95 -28.87
N SER A 380 3.79 4.21 -28.98
CA SER A 380 3.21 5.17 -29.93
C SER A 380 3.29 4.70 -31.38
N GLU A 381 4.22 3.78 -31.70
CA GLU A 381 4.41 3.24 -33.04
C GLU A 381 3.36 2.18 -33.44
N ILE A 382 2.70 1.56 -32.47
CA ILE A 382 1.79 0.43 -32.65
C ILE A 382 0.33 0.89 -32.77
N GLY A 383 0.04 2.12 -32.34
CA GLY A 383 -1.30 2.71 -32.32
C GLY A 383 -2.23 2.03 -31.32
N ASP A 384 -3.50 2.43 -31.30
CA ASP A 384 -4.52 1.87 -30.39
C ASP A 384 -5.15 0.59 -30.98
N ARG A 385 -4.33 -0.45 -31.16
CA ARG A 385 -4.78 -1.77 -31.64
C ARG A 385 -5.54 -2.53 -30.54
N ARG A 386 -6.16 -3.67 -30.91
CA ARG A 386 -6.71 -4.61 -29.93
C ARG A 386 -5.65 -5.61 -29.45
N SER A 387 -5.78 -6.09 -28.21
CA SER A 387 -4.88 -7.09 -27.63
C SER A 387 -5.62 -8.04 -26.68
N ALA A 388 -5.20 -9.31 -26.65
CA ALA A 388 -5.66 -10.31 -25.70
C ALA A 388 -4.99 -10.19 -24.31
N ALA A 389 -4.04 -9.26 -24.16
CA ALA A 389 -3.42 -8.98 -22.87
C ALA A 389 -4.44 -8.50 -21.83
N ARG A 390 -4.24 -8.94 -20.59
CA ARG A 390 -5.11 -8.58 -19.46
C ARG A 390 -4.72 -7.23 -18.85
N PHE A 391 -3.42 -6.92 -18.85
CA PHE A 391 -2.89 -5.65 -18.36
C PHE A 391 -1.97 -5.01 -19.39
N ALA A 392 -1.65 -3.74 -19.19
CA ALA A 392 -0.71 -3.01 -20.01
C ALA A 392 0.33 -2.26 -19.16
N VAL A 393 1.49 -1.99 -19.74
CA VAL A 393 2.48 -1.01 -19.26
C VAL A 393 2.81 -0.05 -20.40
N ASN A 394 3.32 1.14 -20.10
CA ASN A 394 3.43 2.20 -21.11
C ASN A 394 4.73 2.17 -21.91
N ASP A 395 5.79 1.54 -21.40
CA ASP A 395 7.11 1.48 -22.02
C ASP A 395 8.00 0.40 -21.35
N PRO A 396 9.17 0.08 -21.95
CA PRO A 396 10.18 -0.80 -21.35
C PRO A 396 10.68 -0.41 -19.95
N ALA A 397 10.67 0.89 -19.58
CA ALA A 397 11.08 1.31 -18.25
C ALA A 397 10.06 0.88 -17.18
N GLN A 398 8.77 0.89 -17.52
CA GLN A 398 7.71 0.34 -16.67
C GLN A 398 7.73 -1.20 -16.59
N VAL A 399 8.27 -1.90 -17.61
CA VAL A 399 8.55 -3.34 -17.51
C VAL A 399 9.57 -3.60 -16.41
N ARG A 400 10.67 -2.83 -16.35
CA ARG A 400 11.65 -2.93 -15.25
C ARG A 400 11.00 -2.76 -13.89
N GLU A 401 10.14 -1.74 -13.74
CA GLU A 401 9.42 -1.49 -12.48
C GLU A 401 8.49 -2.65 -12.10
N LEU A 402 7.80 -3.24 -13.09
CA LEU A 402 6.99 -4.42 -12.89
C LEU A 402 7.83 -5.62 -12.40
N LEU A 403 8.98 -5.88 -13.04
CA LEU A 403 9.90 -6.96 -12.65
C LEU A 403 10.45 -6.74 -11.23
N GLN A 404 10.80 -5.51 -10.88
CA GLN A 404 11.23 -5.14 -9.54
C GLN A 404 10.15 -5.45 -8.49
N ARG A 405 8.90 -5.11 -8.79
CA ARG A 405 7.76 -5.39 -7.90
C ARG A 405 7.49 -6.88 -7.76
N LEU A 406 7.59 -7.65 -8.84
CA LEU A 406 7.52 -9.11 -8.77
C LEU A 406 8.63 -9.68 -7.88
N GLY A 407 9.87 -9.19 -8.03
CA GLY A 407 10.99 -9.59 -7.18
C GLY A 407 10.87 -9.11 -5.73
N ASP A 408 10.14 -8.03 -5.48
CA ASP A 408 9.80 -7.53 -4.13
C ASP A 408 8.73 -8.41 -3.46
N LEU A 409 7.69 -8.80 -4.20
CA LEU A 409 6.59 -9.65 -3.72
C LEU A 409 7.09 -11.05 -3.38
N LEU A 410 7.91 -11.64 -4.24
CA LEU A 410 8.40 -13.01 -4.06
C LEU A 410 9.39 -13.17 -2.91
N GLY A 411 9.94 -12.05 -2.40
CA GLY A 411 10.57 -11.99 -1.08
C GLY A 411 11.85 -12.81 -0.91
N ARG A 412 12.98 -12.12 -1.07
CA ARG A 412 14.37 -12.58 -0.85
C ARG A 412 14.61 -13.37 0.43
N ASP A 413 15.56 -14.31 0.35
CA ASP A 413 16.36 -14.78 1.49
C ASP A 413 17.19 -13.61 2.09
N PRO A 414 17.04 -13.31 3.39
CA PRO A 414 17.77 -12.26 4.12
C PRO A 414 19.30 -12.30 3.99
N GLU A 415 19.91 -13.42 3.62
CA GLU A 415 21.36 -13.49 3.39
C GLU A 415 21.86 -12.63 2.22
N THR A 416 20.95 -12.23 1.32
CA THR A 416 21.27 -11.38 0.16
C THR A 416 20.74 -9.95 0.26
N ALA A 417 20.01 -9.63 1.33
CA ALA A 417 19.45 -8.30 1.53
C ALA A 417 20.52 -7.33 2.05
N SER A 418 20.73 -6.23 1.32
CA SER A 418 21.64 -5.15 1.75
C SER A 418 21.02 -4.35 2.89
N ALA A 419 21.86 -3.82 3.78
CA ALA A 419 21.46 -2.81 4.77
C ALA A 419 20.83 -1.56 4.13
N ALA A 420 21.05 -1.34 2.83
CA ALA A 420 20.41 -0.26 2.06
C ALA A 420 18.92 -0.50 1.74
N ASP A 421 18.38 -1.70 1.97
CA ASP A 421 16.97 -1.99 1.71
C ASP A 421 16.06 -1.25 2.70
N ALA A 422 15.18 -0.39 2.18
CA ALA A 422 14.23 0.38 2.99
C ALA A 422 13.06 -0.45 3.52
N TRP A 423 12.98 -1.76 3.26
CA TRP A 423 12.00 -2.68 3.87
C TRP A 423 12.54 -3.48 5.05
N MET A 424 13.83 -3.36 5.35
CA MET A 424 14.49 -4.14 6.39
C MET A 424 15.06 -3.22 7.46
N LEU A 425 14.76 -3.51 8.73
CA LEU A 425 15.40 -2.86 9.87
C LEU A 425 16.30 -3.89 10.56
N PHE A 426 17.62 -3.67 10.52
CA PHE A 426 18.62 -4.59 11.06
C PHE A 426 19.21 -4.11 12.39
N PHE A 427 19.58 -5.10 13.19
CA PHE A 427 20.15 -4.96 14.51
C PHE A 427 21.25 -6.01 14.65
N ASP A 428 22.49 -5.63 14.36
CA ASP A 428 23.66 -6.47 14.53
C ASP A 428 24.17 -6.36 15.97
N GLY A 429 24.47 -7.51 16.60
CA GLY A 429 24.93 -7.55 17.98
C GLY A 429 23.82 -7.44 19.05
N TYR A 430 24.18 -7.90 20.24
CA TYR A 430 23.35 -7.86 21.44
C TYR A 430 23.89 -6.79 22.40
N GLU A 431 23.06 -5.81 22.73
CA GLU A 431 23.42 -4.66 23.57
C GLU A 431 22.41 -4.50 24.71
N PRO A 432 22.68 -5.05 25.91
CA PRO A 432 21.69 -5.10 27.00
C PRO A 432 21.06 -3.74 27.36
N ALA A 433 21.82 -2.65 27.26
CA ALA A 433 21.33 -1.31 27.60
C ALA A 433 20.24 -0.77 26.67
N THR A 434 20.16 -1.28 25.42
CA THR A 434 19.23 -0.79 24.39
C THR A 434 18.09 -1.77 24.09
N GLU A 435 18.06 -2.94 24.74
CA GLU A 435 17.06 -3.98 24.42
C GLU A 435 15.62 -3.51 24.67
N LYS A 436 15.29 -2.81 25.77
CA LYS A 436 13.91 -2.29 25.96
C LYS A 436 13.46 -1.29 24.88
N LEU A 437 14.39 -0.52 24.31
CA LEU A 437 14.11 0.36 23.17
C LEU A 437 13.84 -0.47 21.91
N ARG A 438 14.74 -1.41 21.61
CA ARG A 438 14.61 -2.35 20.49
C ARG A 438 13.31 -3.15 20.57
N GLU A 439 12.92 -3.60 21.76
CA GLU A 439 11.66 -4.28 22.05
C GLU A 439 10.43 -3.43 21.70
N ALA A 440 10.45 -2.13 22.03
CA ALA A 440 9.35 -1.23 21.68
C ALA A 440 9.26 -1.06 20.16
N ILE A 441 10.40 -0.80 19.49
CA ILE A 441 10.48 -0.59 18.02
C ILE A 441 10.14 -1.87 17.24
N CYS A 442 10.49 -3.03 17.77
CA CYS A 442 10.23 -4.35 17.17
C CYS A 442 8.94 -5.02 17.68
N THR A 443 8.03 -4.25 18.30
CA THR A 443 6.69 -4.73 18.64
C THR A 443 6.02 -5.30 17.39
N LEU A 444 5.26 -6.39 17.55
CA LEU A 444 4.43 -6.99 16.51
C LEU A 444 2.97 -7.00 16.95
N GLY A 445 2.05 -6.64 16.06
CA GLY A 445 0.64 -6.54 16.41
C GLY A 445 -0.27 -6.48 15.17
N ASN A 446 -1.57 -6.57 15.42
CA ASN A 446 -2.57 -6.59 14.36
C ASN A 446 -3.80 -5.73 14.68
N GLY A 447 -3.70 -4.76 15.60
CA GLY A 447 -4.80 -3.89 16.03
C GLY A 447 -5.80 -4.52 17.02
N TYR A 448 -5.83 -5.85 17.15
CA TYR A 448 -6.55 -6.54 18.24
C TYR A 448 -5.66 -6.68 19.47
N PHE A 449 -4.41 -7.10 19.24
CA PHE A 449 -3.37 -7.16 20.27
C PHE A 449 -2.00 -6.90 19.66
N ALA A 450 -1.03 -6.60 20.53
CA ALA A 450 0.36 -6.51 20.17
C ALA A 450 1.25 -7.07 21.28
N THR A 451 2.44 -7.54 20.89
CA THR A 451 3.46 -8.05 21.78
C THR A 451 4.79 -7.38 21.45
N ARG A 452 5.46 -6.86 22.48
CA ARG A 452 6.78 -6.24 22.37
C ARG A 452 7.79 -7.20 21.74
N GLY A 453 8.79 -6.66 21.05
CA GLY A 453 9.85 -7.39 20.36
C GLY A 453 10.85 -8.13 21.28
N CYS A 454 10.46 -8.51 22.49
CA CYS A 454 11.29 -9.15 23.52
C CYS A 454 11.75 -10.56 23.13
N ALA A 455 12.95 -10.98 23.55
CA ALA A 455 13.46 -12.33 23.28
C ALA A 455 12.52 -13.40 23.87
N PRO A 456 12.19 -14.50 23.15
CA PRO A 456 11.26 -15.52 23.66
C PRO A 456 11.63 -16.15 25.00
N GLU A 457 12.93 -16.26 25.29
CA GLU A 457 13.47 -16.82 26.52
C GLU A 457 13.48 -15.82 27.70
N ALA A 458 13.32 -14.53 27.43
CA ALA A 458 13.50 -13.49 28.42
C ALA A 458 12.33 -13.37 29.40
N THR A 459 12.63 -12.85 30.58
CA THR A 459 11.66 -12.52 31.62
C THR A 459 11.75 -11.03 31.95
N ALA A 460 10.70 -10.47 32.55
CA ALA A 460 10.69 -9.06 32.92
C ALA A 460 11.80 -8.76 33.95
N GLY A 461 12.62 -7.76 33.64
CA GLY A 461 13.76 -7.37 34.45
C GLY A 461 14.36 -6.02 34.07
N THR A 462 15.64 -5.83 34.37
CA THR A 462 16.36 -4.59 34.06
C THR A 462 16.63 -4.44 32.56
N VAL A 463 17.03 -5.53 31.89
CA VAL A 463 17.40 -5.59 30.47
C VAL A 463 16.20 -5.79 29.55
N HIS A 464 15.32 -6.73 29.91
CA HIS A 464 14.20 -7.14 29.05
C HIS A 464 12.85 -6.87 29.67
N TYR A 465 11.83 -6.62 28.84
CA TYR A 465 10.45 -6.49 29.28
C TYR A 465 9.47 -7.12 28.29
N PRO A 466 9.07 -8.39 28.50
CA PRO A 466 7.98 -8.99 27.73
C PRO A 466 6.65 -8.34 28.11
N GLY A 467 6.00 -7.71 27.13
CA GLY A 467 4.68 -7.10 27.29
C GLY A 467 3.76 -7.53 26.16
N THR A 468 2.55 -7.97 26.50
CA THR A 468 1.46 -8.23 25.54
C THR A 468 0.26 -7.38 25.93
N TYR A 469 -0.29 -6.61 25.00
CA TYR A 469 -1.38 -5.68 25.27
C TYR A 469 -2.55 -5.95 24.33
N LEU A 470 -3.76 -6.01 24.90
CA LEU A 470 -5.02 -6.26 24.19
C LEU A 470 -5.80 -4.96 24.09
N ALA A 471 -6.27 -4.62 22.88
CA ALA A 471 -6.96 -3.37 22.62
C ALA A 471 -8.20 -3.24 23.52
N GLY A 472 -8.29 -2.13 24.26
CA GLY A 472 -9.41 -1.83 25.16
C GLY A 472 -9.39 -2.54 26.52
N VAL A 473 -8.47 -3.47 26.80
CA VAL A 473 -8.42 -4.19 28.09
C VAL A 473 -7.76 -3.34 29.17
N TYR A 474 -8.60 -2.61 29.89
CA TYR A 474 -8.24 -1.78 31.04
C TYR A 474 -8.70 -2.40 32.37
N ASN A 475 -8.00 -2.08 33.44
CA ASN A 475 -8.34 -2.47 34.81
C ASN A 475 -7.90 -1.38 35.79
N ARG A 476 -8.70 -1.13 36.83
CA ARG A 476 -8.38 -0.15 37.87
C ARG A 476 -7.86 -0.80 39.13
N LEU A 477 -6.79 -0.22 39.68
CA LEU A 477 -6.25 -0.57 41.00
C LEU A 477 -6.23 0.67 41.90
N GLY A 478 -6.37 0.43 43.21
CA GLY A 478 -6.39 1.47 44.22
C GLY A 478 -5.25 1.30 45.23
N ASP A 479 -4.65 2.41 45.62
CA ASP A 479 -3.57 2.51 46.61
C ASP A 479 -3.91 3.57 47.67
N GLU A 480 -3.39 3.41 48.88
CA GLU A 480 -3.35 4.47 49.91
C GLU A 480 -1.92 4.98 50.05
N ARG A 481 -1.68 6.24 49.70
CA ARG A 481 -0.34 6.88 49.75
C ARG A 481 -0.45 8.24 50.42
N ALA A 482 0.37 8.47 51.45
CA ALA A 482 0.42 9.73 52.21
C ALA A 482 -0.96 10.23 52.71
N GLY A 483 -1.89 9.30 53.02
CA GLY A 483 -3.26 9.62 53.46
C GLY A 483 -4.25 9.93 52.32
N MET A 484 -3.83 9.78 51.05
CA MET A 484 -4.67 9.95 49.87
C MET A 484 -4.98 8.60 49.22
N ALA A 485 -6.26 8.36 48.92
CA ALA A 485 -6.67 7.24 48.10
C ALA A 485 -6.41 7.58 46.61
N ILE A 486 -5.54 6.81 45.97
CA ILE A 486 -5.18 6.98 44.56
C ILE A 486 -5.77 5.80 43.80
N VAL A 487 -6.58 6.08 42.77
CA VAL A 487 -7.11 5.04 41.87
C VAL A 487 -6.56 5.33 40.48
N ASN A 488 -5.94 4.32 39.86
CA ASN A 488 -5.44 4.43 38.49
C ASN A 488 -6.05 3.33 37.62
N GLU A 489 -6.63 3.71 36.49
CA GLU A 489 -6.89 2.78 35.39
C GLU A 489 -5.61 2.52 34.61
N SER A 490 -5.40 1.29 34.13
CA SER A 490 -4.28 0.98 33.23
C SER A 490 -4.65 -0.10 32.25
N MET A 491 -4.11 0.03 31.03
CA MET A 491 -4.09 -1.05 30.06
C MET A 491 -3.26 -2.21 30.63
N VAL A 492 -3.85 -3.40 30.61
CA VAL A 492 -3.30 -4.56 31.31
C VAL A 492 -2.22 -5.23 30.46
N ASN A 493 -1.07 -5.54 31.07
CA ASN A 493 -0.12 -6.49 30.50
C ASN A 493 -0.74 -7.90 30.57
N ALA A 494 -1.21 -8.39 29.42
CA ALA A 494 -1.85 -9.69 29.25
C ALA A 494 -0.82 -10.83 29.34
N PRO A 495 -1.26 -12.09 29.53
CA PRO A 495 -0.35 -13.23 29.65
C PRO A 495 0.69 -13.28 28.53
N ASN A 496 1.94 -13.59 28.88
CA ASN A 496 3.02 -13.65 27.92
C ASN A 496 2.98 -14.99 27.18
N TRP A 497 2.73 -14.93 25.88
CA TRP A 497 2.71 -16.10 25.01
C TRP A 497 4.09 -16.46 24.44
N LEU A 498 5.09 -15.57 24.54
CA LEU A 498 6.41 -15.79 23.93
C LEU A 498 7.28 -16.79 24.69
N THR A 499 6.99 -17.06 25.98
CA THR A 499 7.84 -17.84 26.89
C THR A 499 8.32 -19.15 26.26
N THR A 500 9.53 -19.13 25.74
CA THR A 500 10.16 -20.26 25.04
C THR A 500 11.68 -20.21 25.25
N THR A 501 12.24 -21.21 25.92
CA THR A 501 13.68 -21.34 26.19
C THR A 501 14.11 -22.79 25.96
N PHE A 502 15.40 -23.09 26.00
CA PHE A 502 15.93 -24.43 25.70
C PHE A 502 17.18 -24.76 26.51
N ARG A 503 17.56 -26.04 26.54
CA ARG A 503 18.81 -26.51 27.13
C ARG A 503 19.30 -27.81 26.49
N ILE A 504 20.59 -28.10 26.68
CA ILE A 504 21.27 -29.27 26.12
C ILE A 504 21.75 -30.17 27.26
N GLU A 505 21.46 -31.48 27.19
CA GLU A 505 21.90 -32.52 28.15
C GLU A 505 21.58 -32.17 29.61
N GLY A 506 20.38 -31.61 29.86
CA GLY A 506 19.95 -31.25 31.22
C GLY A 506 20.72 -30.10 31.88
N GLY A 507 21.53 -29.35 31.11
CA GLY A 507 22.26 -28.16 31.58
C GLY A 507 21.36 -26.99 32.00
N PRO A 508 21.93 -25.78 32.21
CA PRO A 508 21.13 -24.59 32.49
C PRO A 508 20.21 -24.26 31.31
N TRP A 509 19.07 -23.63 31.62
CA TRP A 509 18.22 -23.02 30.59
C TRP A 509 18.99 -21.89 29.91
N PHE A 510 18.82 -21.76 28.60
CA PHE A 510 19.48 -20.74 27.82
C PHE A 510 19.15 -19.35 28.35
N ASP A 511 20.21 -18.59 28.61
CA ASP A 511 20.20 -17.19 28.98
C ASP A 511 21.28 -16.51 28.13
N VAL A 512 20.86 -15.51 27.35
CA VAL A 512 21.74 -14.79 26.43
C VAL A 512 22.86 -14.05 27.17
N ASP A 513 22.63 -13.65 28.42
CA ASP A 513 23.60 -12.96 29.27
C ASP A 513 24.63 -13.92 29.91
N ALA A 514 24.39 -15.24 29.82
CA ALA A 514 25.21 -16.26 30.48
C ALA A 514 26.05 -17.12 29.52
N VAL A 515 26.09 -16.80 28.23
CA VAL A 515 26.77 -17.60 27.19
C VAL A 515 27.79 -16.79 26.40
N ASP A 516 28.73 -17.49 25.74
CA ASP A 516 29.66 -16.89 24.77
C ASP A 516 28.94 -16.70 23.43
N LEU A 517 28.41 -15.50 23.18
CA LEU A 517 27.78 -15.14 21.90
C LEU A 517 28.83 -15.00 20.80
N LEU A 518 28.75 -15.88 19.80
CA LEU A 518 29.64 -15.89 18.65
C LEU A 518 29.14 -14.97 17.53
N GLU A 519 27.83 -14.96 17.28
CA GLU A 519 27.17 -14.14 16.27
C GLU A 519 25.76 -13.78 16.76
N TYR A 520 25.29 -12.56 16.49
CA TYR A 520 23.92 -12.14 16.79
C TYR A 520 23.42 -11.16 15.72
N ARG A 521 22.22 -11.43 15.20
CA ARG A 521 21.50 -10.53 14.31
C ARG A 521 19.99 -10.64 14.56
N GLN A 522 19.34 -9.51 14.77
CA GLN A 522 17.88 -9.38 14.73
C GLN A 522 17.49 -8.48 13.55
N TYR A 523 16.35 -8.75 12.93
CA TYR A 523 15.79 -7.83 11.94
C TYR A 523 14.28 -7.91 11.85
N LEU A 524 13.65 -6.77 11.58
CA LEU A 524 12.24 -6.63 11.31
C LEU A 524 12.05 -6.42 9.80
N ASN A 525 11.33 -7.34 9.15
CA ASN A 525 10.87 -7.16 7.78
C ASN A 525 9.60 -6.30 7.81
N LEU A 526 9.72 -5.03 7.43
CA LEU A 526 8.62 -4.05 7.50
C LEU A 526 7.52 -4.35 6.48
N ARG A 527 7.87 -4.94 5.32
CA ARG A 527 6.90 -5.31 4.29
C ARG A 527 5.97 -6.41 4.78
N ARG A 528 6.54 -7.39 5.48
CA ARG A 528 5.86 -8.59 5.95
C ARG A 528 5.42 -8.52 7.41
N ALA A 529 5.85 -7.51 8.16
CA ALA A 529 5.74 -7.41 9.63
C ALA A 529 6.17 -8.68 10.38
N VAL A 530 7.30 -9.26 9.98
CA VAL A 530 7.90 -10.45 10.61
C VAL A 530 9.19 -10.06 11.30
N LEU A 531 9.31 -10.37 12.58
CA LEU A 531 10.56 -10.24 13.31
C LEU A 531 11.32 -11.57 13.27
N THR A 532 12.59 -11.49 12.91
CA THR A 532 13.50 -12.64 12.92
C THR A 532 14.72 -12.34 13.77
N ARG A 533 15.14 -13.32 14.56
CA ARG A 533 16.37 -13.28 15.35
C ARG A 533 17.21 -14.51 15.03
N ARG A 534 18.48 -14.31 14.73
CA ARG A 534 19.47 -15.34 14.42
C ARG A 534 20.67 -15.12 15.33
N PHE A 535 21.12 -16.16 16.02
CA PHE A 535 22.32 -16.07 16.82
C PHE A 535 23.02 -17.42 16.90
N ARG A 536 24.33 -17.35 17.08
CA ARG A 536 25.19 -18.50 17.37
C ARG A 536 25.85 -18.28 18.71
N TYR A 537 25.81 -19.28 19.58
CA TYR A 537 26.45 -19.20 20.89
C TYR A 537 27.25 -20.47 21.19
N ARG A 538 28.16 -20.33 22.14
CA ARG A 538 28.90 -21.43 22.76
C ARG A 538 28.58 -21.47 24.24
N ASP A 539 28.25 -22.66 24.75
CA ASP A 539 28.06 -22.86 26.19
C ASP A 539 29.37 -23.21 26.92
N ASP A 540 29.29 -23.31 28.25
CA ASP A 540 30.43 -23.65 29.12
C ASP A 540 31.07 -25.01 28.81
N ALA A 541 30.34 -25.91 28.12
CA ALA A 541 30.85 -27.21 27.67
C ALA A 541 31.49 -27.15 26.28
N GLY A 542 31.59 -25.97 25.66
CA GLY A 542 32.19 -25.77 24.34
C GLY A 542 31.28 -26.13 23.16
N ARG A 543 29.99 -26.39 23.41
CA ARG A 543 29.02 -26.78 22.37
C ARG A 543 28.53 -25.52 21.65
N ALA A 544 28.77 -25.47 20.34
CA ALA A 544 28.30 -24.43 19.45
C ALA A 544 26.89 -24.77 18.94
N THR A 545 25.97 -23.82 19.06
CA THR A 545 24.58 -23.97 18.65
C THR A 545 24.13 -22.73 17.90
N SER A 546 23.53 -22.93 16.73
CA SER A 546 22.86 -21.87 15.98
C SER A 546 21.36 -21.92 16.20
N VAL A 547 20.76 -20.75 16.37
CA VAL A 547 19.34 -20.58 16.67
C VAL A 547 18.73 -19.55 15.72
N ILE A 548 17.58 -19.90 15.14
CA ILE A 548 16.78 -19.01 14.28
C ILE A 548 15.37 -18.96 14.84
N GLN A 549 14.90 -17.77 15.19
CA GLN A 549 13.55 -17.52 15.70
C GLN A 549 12.83 -16.58 14.73
N ARG A 550 11.65 -16.98 14.24
CA ARG A 550 10.75 -16.15 13.40
C ARG A 550 9.40 -16.03 14.07
N ARG A 551 8.82 -14.83 14.10
CA ARG A 551 7.48 -14.64 14.68
C ARG A 551 6.70 -13.50 14.05
N PHE A 552 5.39 -13.58 14.22
CA PHE A 552 4.43 -12.58 13.78
C PHE A 552 3.11 -12.71 14.56
N VAL A 553 2.33 -11.62 14.54
CA VAL A 553 0.93 -11.60 14.99
C VAL A 553 0.08 -11.55 13.72
N ALA A 554 -0.77 -12.55 13.49
CA ALA A 554 -1.43 -12.75 12.21
C ALA A 554 -2.41 -11.60 11.91
N MET A 555 -2.23 -10.92 10.77
CA MET A 555 -3.07 -9.76 10.44
C MET A 555 -4.45 -10.21 9.89
N HIS A 556 -4.50 -11.35 9.19
CA HIS A 556 -5.73 -11.95 8.64
C HIS A 556 -6.53 -12.80 9.66
N LEU A 557 -5.93 -13.15 10.80
CA LEU A 557 -6.55 -13.91 11.88
C LEU A 557 -6.34 -13.14 13.19
N PRO A 558 -7.30 -12.30 13.61
CA PRO A 558 -7.10 -11.32 14.69
C PRO A 558 -6.66 -11.95 16.02
N HIS A 559 -7.03 -13.21 16.25
CA HIS A 559 -6.79 -13.95 17.49
C HIS A 559 -5.52 -14.81 17.45
N VAL A 560 -4.70 -14.79 16.39
CA VAL A 560 -3.60 -15.76 16.21
C VAL A 560 -2.23 -15.09 16.20
N CYS A 561 -1.27 -15.70 16.90
CA CYS A 561 0.16 -15.40 16.76
C CYS A 561 0.98 -16.70 16.68
N ALA A 562 2.18 -16.59 16.12
CA ALA A 562 3.02 -17.74 15.83
C ALA A 562 4.50 -17.43 16.09
N LEU A 563 5.23 -18.44 16.60
CA LEU A 563 6.67 -18.44 16.80
C LEU A 563 7.24 -19.75 16.24
N GLN A 564 8.23 -19.64 15.35
CA GLN A 564 9.03 -20.75 14.86
C GLN A 564 10.44 -20.65 15.44
N THR A 565 10.96 -21.72 16.01
CA THR A 565 12.32 -21.80 16.56
C THR A 565 13.05 -22.98 15.93
N THR A 566 14.10 -22.70 15.17
CA THR A 566 15.01 -23.69 14.59
C THR A 566 16.31 -23.71 15.38
N ILE A 567 16.76 -24.91 15.73
CA ILE A 567 17.98 -25.18 16.48
C ILE A 567 18.89 -26.03 15.60
N ILE A 568 20.16 -25.67 15.52
CA ILE A 568 21.18 -26.37 14.74
C ILE A 568 22.31 -26.78 15.69
N ALA A 569 22.51 -28.09 15.84
CA ALA A 569 23.55 -28.66 16.70
C ALA A 569 24.88 -28.71 15.94
N GLU A 570 25.68 -27.65 15.96
CA GLU A 570 26.81 -27.53 15.03
C GLU A 570 27.92 -28.55 15.27
N ASN A 571 28.30 -28.75 16.53
CA ASN A 571 29.44 -29.59 16.92
C ASN A 571 29.16 -30.55 18.08
N TRP A 572 27.88 -30.81 18.38
CA TRP A 572 27.49 -31.65 19.51
C TRP A 572 26.36 -32.62 19.14
N SER A 573 26.19 -33.66 19.95
CA SER A 573 25.12 -34.63 19.82
C SER A 573 24.59 -34.97 21.20
N GLY A 574 23.29 -35.20 21.33
CA GLY A 574 22.65 -35.47 22.61
C GLY A 574 21.21 -35.02 22.67
N SER A 575 20.67 -35.04 23.89
CA SER A 575 19.31 -34.66 24.21
C SER A 575 19.16 -33.15 24.27
N PHE A 576 18.21 -32.63 23.51
CA PHE A 576 17.79 -31.24 23.48
C PHE A 576 16.40 -31.11 24.08
N GLU A 577 16.20 -30.17 25.00
CA GLU A 577 14.91 -29.89 25.63
C GLU A 577 14.48 -28.45 25.34
N LEU A 578 13.35 -28.29 24.66
CA LEU A 578 12.66 -27.00 24.48
C LEU A 578 11.57 -26.86 25.52
N ARG A 579 11.56 -25.76 26.28
CA ARG A 579 10.40 -25.34 27.06
C ARG A 579 9.57 -24.37 26.24
N SER A 580 8.27 -24.66 26.10
CA SER A 580 7.29 -23.77 25.49
C SER A 580 6.10 -23.58 26.44
N ALA A 581 5.87 -22.36 26.92
CA ALA A 581 4.85 -22.07 27.93
C ALA A 581 4.06 -20.78 27.65
N LEU A 582 2.94 -20.64 28.33
CA LEU A 582 2.18 -19.41 28.53
C LEU A 582 2.44 -18.94 29.97
N ASP A 583 2.68 -17.65 30.17
CA ASP A 583 2.97 -17.06 31.48
C ASP A 583 1.88 -16.05 31.90
N GLY A 584 1.05 -16.44 32.87
CA GLY A 584 0.01 -15.60 33.46
C GLY A 584 0.48 -14.77 34.64
N SER A 585 1.72 -14.93 35.12
CA SER A 585 2.22 -14.22 36.31
C SER A 585 2.80 -12.83 36.00
N VAL A 586 2.44 -12.25 34.86
CA VAL A 586 2.91 -10.93 34.41
C VAL A 586 2.34 -9.80 35.27
N ARG A 587 3.06 -8.68 35.33
CA ARG A 587 2.68 -7.46 36.07
C ARG A 587 2.95 -6.22 35.21
N ASN A 588 2.31 -5.10 35.52
CA ASN A 588 2.58 -3.80 34.89
C ASN A 588 3.73 -3.07 35.60
N THR A 589 4.98 -3.35 35.21
CA THR A 589 6.19 -2.85 35.90
C THR A 589 7.20 -2.17 34.97
N LEU A 590 6.83 -1.93 33.71
CA LEU A 590 7.74 -1.35 32.70
C LEU A 590 8.20 0.05 33.08
N VAL A 591 7.26 0.85 33.59
CA VAL A 591 7.46 2.26 33.88
C VAL A 591 7.97 2.44 35.30
N ASP A 592 9.22 2.85 35.45
CA ASP A 592 9.92 2.97 36.73
C ASP A 592 9.15 3.83 37.75
N ARG A 593 8.58 4.95 37.30
CA ARG A 593 7.81 5.88 38.15
C ARG A 593 6.48 5.30 38.67
N TYR A 594 6.01 4.18 38.12
CA TYR A 594 4.77 3.52 38.55
C TYR A 594 5.00 2.33 39.48
N ARG A 595 6.24 1.86 39.66
CA ARG A 595 6.57 0.63 40.42
C ARG A 595 6.13 0.64 41.88
N ASP A 596 5.94 1.84 42.43
CA ASP A 596 5.45 2.07 43.78
C ASP A 596 3.92 1.90 43.90
N LEU A 597 3.20 1.84 42.79
CA LEU A 597 1.75 1.70 42.75
C LEU A 597 1.36 0.24 42.52
N ALA A 598 0.12 -0.12 42.82
CA ALA A 598 -0.38 -1.46 42.57
C ALA A 598 -0.26 -1.84 41.07
N ASP A 599 0.29 -3.03 40.80
CA ASP A 599 0.68 -3.50 39.46
C ASP A 599 0.08 -4.86 39.05
N ASP A 600 -0.66 -5.48 39.97
CA ASP A 600 -1.20 -6.85 39.82
C ASP A 600 -2.64 -6.82 39.28
N HIS A 601 -2.76 -6.86 37.96
CA HIS A 601 -4.04 -6.70 37.29
C HIS A 601 -4.77 -8.00 37.00
N LEU A 602 -4.13 -9.18 37.12
CA LEU A 602 -4.66 -10.45 36.65
C LEU A 602 -4.78 -11.48 37.78
N ALA A 603 -5.87 -12.24 37.76
CA ALA A 603 -6.05 -13.42 38.60
C ALA A 603 -6.21 -14.66 37.71
N LEU A 604 -5.60 -15.78 38.12
CA LEU A 604 -5.75 -17.08 37.45
C LEU A 604 -7.20 -17.57 37.62
N LEU A 605 -7.87 -17.86 36.50
CA LEU A 605 -9.17 -18.52 36.51
C LEU A 605 -9.02 -20.03 36.33
N HIS A 606 -8.27 -20.44 35.31
CA HIS A 606 -8.12 -21.84 34.95
C HIS A 606 -6.85 -22.05 34.11
N SER A 607 -6.16 -23.16 34.33
CA SER A 607 -5.12 -23.68 33.44
C SER A 607 -5.30 -25.18 33.27
N GLY A 608 -4.93 -25.72 32.12
CA GLY A 608 -4.98 -27.15 31.88
C GLY A 608 -4.39 -27.59 30.53
N ALA A 609 -4.02 -28.86 30.43
CA ALA A 609 -3.68 -29.48 29.16
C ALA A 609 -4.93 -29.72 28.32
N LEU A 610 -4.86 -29.41 27.02
CA LEU A 610 -5.93 -29.69 26.04
C LEU A 610 -5.65 -30.98 25.27
N SER A 611 -4.38 -31.23 24.97
CA SER A 611 -3.85 -32.44 24.33
C SER A 611 -2.40 -32.70 24.79
N ALA A 612 -1.74 -33.70 24.21
CA ALA A 612 -0.33 -33.98 24.51
C ALA A 612 0.64 -32.85 24.09
N ASP A 613 0.22 -31.99 23.17
CA ASP A 613 1.01 -30.93 22.55
C ASP A 613 0.38 -29.53 22.70
N SER A 614 -0.76 -29.40 23.40
CA SER A 614 -1.43 -28.12 23.59
C SER A 614 -1.97 -27.88 25.01
N VAL A 615 -1.95 -26.62 25.43
CA VAL A 615 -2.36 -26.14 26.77
C VAL A 615 -3.27 -24.93 26.67
N LEU A 616 -4.01 -24.67 27.74
CA LEU A 616 -4.88 -23.51 27.93
C LEU A 616 -4.49 -22.77 29.21
N LEU A 617 -4.47 -21.44 29.13
CA LEU A 617 -4.35 -20.52 30.25
C LEU A 617 -5.48 -19.49 30.17
N ALA A 618 -6.31 -19.42 31.20
CA ALA A 618 -7.38 -18.43 31.35
C ALA A 618 -7.15 -17.58 32.60
N MET A 619 -7.06 -16.28 32.39
CA MET A 619 -6.91 -15.25 33.43
C MET A 619 -8.14 -14.34 33.43
N GLN A 620 -8.27 -13.50 34.44
CA GLN A 620 -9.27 -12.44 34.50
C GLN A 620 -8.72 -11.18 35.14
N THR A 621 -9.11 -10.02 34.63
CA THR A 621 -8.78 -8.74 35.27
C THR A 621 -9.45 -8.62 36.65
N THR A 622 -8.70 -8.15 37.64
CA THR A 622 -9.12 -8.19 39.06
C THR A 622 -10.32 -7.31 39.40
N GLN A 623 -10.46 -6.15 38.76
CA GLN A 623 -11.57 -5.21 38.99
C GLN A 623 -12.57 -5.20 37.84
N SER A 624 -12.13 -5.08 36.59
CA SER A 624 -13.04 -5.02 35.43
C SER A 624 -13.64 -6.37 35.05
N ARG A 625 -13.16 -7.47 35.64
CA ARG A 625 -13.67 -8.85 35.47
C ARG A 625 -13.71 -9.35 34.02
N ILE A 626 -12.79 -8.87 33.20
CA ILE A 626 -12.65 -9.24 31.79
C ILE A 626 -11.83 -10.51 31.73
N PRO A 627 -12.41 -11.66 31.31
CA PRO A 627 -11.65 -12.88 31.09
C PRO A 627 -10.74 -12.72 29.85
N VAL A 628 -9.53 -13.28 29.93
CA VAL A 628 -8.55 -13.36 28.86
C VAL A 628 -8.06 -14.81 28.81
N ALA A 629 -8.17 -15.46 27.66
CA ALA A 629 -7.75 -16.84 27.49
C ALA A 629 -6.76 -16.98 26.33
N MET A 630 -5.72 -17.78 26.57
CA MET A 630 -4.74 -18.16 25.57
C MET A 630 -4.64 -19.68 25.51
N ALA A 631 -4.63 -20.23 24.30
CA ALA A 631 -4.31 -21.64 24.09
C ALA A 631 -3.11 -21.74 23.15
N ALA A 632 -2.16 -22.62 23.48
CA ALA A 632 -0.91 -22.78 22.75
C ALA A 632 -0.74 -24.24 22.32
N ARG A 633 -0.42 -24.46 21.05
CA ARG A 633 0.02 -25.75 20.50
C ARG A 633 1.47 -25.63 20.08
N THR A 634 2.34 -26.53 20.57
CA THR A 634 3.76 -26.58 20.15
C THR A 634 4.08 -27.91 19.52
N THR A 635 4.42 -27.91 18.24
CA THR A 635 4.72 -29.12 17.45
C THR A 635 6.05 -29.01 16.75
N LEU A 636 6.65 -30.13 16.38
CA LEU A 636 7.71 -30.14 15.37
C LEU A 636 7.15 -29.71 14.01
N SER A 637 8.00 -29.04 13.22
CA SER A 637 7.68 -28.66 11.84
C SER A 637 7.29 -29.89 11.02
N PRO A 638 6.47 -29.76 9.95
CA PRO A 638 6.10 -30.90 9.11
C PRO A 638 7.28 -31.74 8.61
N ARG A 639 8.45 -31.13 8.41
CA ARG A 639 9.69 -31.82 8.02
C ARG A 639 10.26 -32.69 9.15
N ASP A 640 10.13 -32.25 10.39
CA ASP A 640 10.68 -32.90 11.59
C ASP A 640 9.68 -33.78 12.36
N ARG A 641 8.39 -33.79 11.98
CA ARG A 641 7.31 -34.53 12.68
C ARG A 641 7.53 -36.03 12.83
N HIS A 642 8.42 -36.61 12.02
CA HIS A 642 8.76 -38.03 12.09
C HIS A 642 9.78 -38.35 13.21
N ARG A 643 10.43 -37.34 13.80
CA ARG A 643 11.39 -37.50 14.90
C ARG A 643 10.67 -37.93 16.19
N ALA A 644 11.28 -38.83 16.94
CA ALA A 644 10.77 -39.20 18.26
C ALA A 644 10.90 -38.01 19.22
N SER A 645 9.80 -37.61 19.84
CA SER A 645 9.75 -36.49 20.78
C SER A 645 8.91 -36.83 22.01
N ASN A 646 9.37 -36.41 23.19
CA ASN A 646 8.64 -36.60 24.44
C ASN A 646 8.12 -35.25 24.97
N TYR A 647 6.86 -35.20 25.37
CA TYR A 647 6.18 -34.01 25.88
C TYR A 647 5.89 -34.18 27.37
N ARG A 648 6.49 -33.33 28.21
CA ARG A 648 6.20 -33.26 29.66
C ARG A 648 5.45 -31.98 29.98
N LEU A 649 4.24 -32.12 30.53
CA LEU A 649 3.44 -30.99 31.00
C LEU A 649 4.21 -30.19 32.07
N LEU A 650 4.25 -28.88 31.87
CA LEU A 650 4.66 -27.87 32.84
C LEU A 650 3.39 -27.17 33.32
N ASP A 651 3.09 -27.20 34.61
CA ASP A 651 1.99 -26.43 35.20
C ASP A 651 2.39 -26.02 36.62
N ARG A 652 2.83 -24.77 36.80
CA ARG A 652 3.30 -24.22 38.08
C ARG A 652 3.31 -22.70 38.07
N ASP A 653 3.02 -22.09 39.21
CA ASP A 653 3.17 -20.64 39.46
C ASP A 653 2.46 -19.75 38.42
N GLY A 654 1.28 -20.16 37.93
CA GLY A 654 0.53 -19.42 36.91
C GLY A 654 1.12 -19.56 35.49
N ARG A 655 2.01 -20.52 35.27
CA ARG A 655 2.61 -20.85 33.97
C ARG A 655 2.23 -22.26 33.57
N ILE A 656 1.83 -22.42 32.30
CA ILE A 656 1.47 -23.72 31.75
C ILE A 656 2.06 -23.94 30.36
N GLY A 657 2.53 -25.14 30.06
CA GLY A 657 3.25 -25.44 28.82
C GLY A 657 3.76 -26.87 28.72
N HIS A 658 4.74 -27.08 27.84
CA HIS A 658 5.43 -28.36 27.69
C HIS A 658 6.95 -28.16 27.70
N ASP A 659 7.65 -29.08 28.36
CA ASP A 659 9.05 -29.37 28.10
C ASP A 659 9.10 -30.50 27.05
N ILE A 660 9.71 -30.24 25.90
CA ILE A 660 9.73 -31.12 24.71
C ILE A 660 11.15 -31.60 24.49
N THR A 661 11.37 -32.90 24.59
CA THR A 661 12.69 -33.52 24.41
C THR A 661 12.80 -34.18 23.05
N VAL A 662 13.93 -33.93 22.36
CA VAL A 662 14.33 -34.55 21.09
C VAL A 662 15.84 -34.79 21.09
N ASP A 663 16.28 -35.87 20.45
CA ASP A 663 17.71 -36.15 20.29
C ASP A 663 18.21 -35.58 18.95
N LEU A 664 19.39 -34.97 18.99
CA LEU A 664 20.07 -34.39 17.83
C LEU A 664 21.47 -34.98 17.67
N THR A 665 21.90 -35.14 16.42
CA THR A 665 23.29 -35.42 16.07
C THR A 665 23.98 -34.18 15.49
N ALA A 666 25.31 -34.17 15.50
CA ALA A 666 26.08 -33.01 15.04
C ALA A 666 25.81 -32.73 13.55
N GLY A 667 25.56 -31.46 13.23
CA GLY A 667 25.14 -30.99 11.91
C GLY A 667 23.63 -31.04 11.66
N GLU A 668 22.83 -31.67 12.52
CA GLU A 668 21.38 -31.69 12.37
C GLU A 668 20.70 -30.42 12.87
N SER A 669 19.54 -30.15 12.29
CA SER A 669 18.62 -29.11 12.76
C SER A 669 17.27 -29.69 13.13
N VAL A 670 16.58 -29.03 14.06
CA VAL A 670 15.19 -29.29 14.39
C VAL A 670 14.41 -27.99 14.49
N THR A 671 13.19 -27.97 13.96
CA THR A 671 12.31 -26.79 13.98
C THR A 671 11.04 -27.06 14.77
N PHE A 672 10.72 -26.17 15.70
CA PHE A 672 9.49 -26.16 16.49
C PHE A 672 8.59 -25.01 16.05
N GLU A 673 7.29 -25.27 15.99
CA GLU A 673 6.23 -24.31 15.68
C GLU A 673 5.32 -24.19 16.90
N LYS A 674 5.27 -22.99 17.49
CA LYS A 674 4.35 -22.61 18.56
C LYS A 674 3.26 -21.72 17.98
N MET A 675 2.04 -22.24 17.93
CA MET A 675 0.85 -21.54 17.47
C MET A 675 -0.04 -21.19 18.66
N VAL A 676 -0.47 -19.94 18.78
CA VAL A 676 -1.24 -19.46 19.93
C VAL A 676 -2.51 -18.75 19.46
N THR A 677 -3.63 -19.03 20.13
CA THR A 677 -4.88 -18.26 20.03
C THR A 677 -5.09 -17.39 21.26
N VAL A 678 -5.63 -16.19 21.10
CA VAL A 678 -5.96 -15.25 22.17
C VAL A 678 -7.40 -14.76 22.02
N PHE A 679 -8.22 -14.93 23.07
CA PHE A 679 -9.60 -14.45 23.12
C PHE A 679 -9.86 -13.70 24.43
N THR A 680 -10.82 -12.77 24.40
CA THR A 680 -11.24 -12.00 25.57
C THR A 680 -12.75 -12.01 25.74
N GLY A 681 -13.22 -11.68 26.94
CA GLY A 681 -14.65 -11.49 27.21
C GLY A 681 -15.30 -10.34 26.45
N ARG A 682 -14.55 -9.59 25.63
CA ARG A 682 -15.08 -8.54 24.77
C ARG A 682 -15.34 -8.96 23.34
N ASP A 683 -14.90 -10.13 22.90
CA ASP A 683 -15.10 -10.52 21.51
C ASP A 683 -16.58 -10.87 21.27
N HIS A 684 -17.02 -10.63 20.04
CA HIS A 684 -18.40 -10.87 19.65
C HIS A 684 -18.60 -12.35 19.27
N ALA A 685 -19.84 -12.84 19.46
CA ALA A 685 -20.28 -14.17 19.03
C ALA A 685 -19.49 -15.36 19.62
N LEU A 686 -19.07 -15.26 20.89
CA LEU A 686 -18.48 -16.37 21.65
C LEU A 686 -19.31 -16.82 22.85
N SER A 687 -19.14 -18.07 23.27
CA SER A 687 -19.71 -18.60 24.52
C SER A 687 -18.87 -18.19 25.74
N GLU A 688 -17.57 -18.52 25.73
CA GLU A 688 -16.58 -18.09 26.72
C GLU A 688 -15.17 -18.10 26.11
N PRO A 689 -14.25 -17.20 26.51
CA PRO A 689 -12.94 -17.10 25.86
C PRO A 689 -12.10 -18.38 25.94
N ALA A 690 -12.19 -19.10 27.06
CA ALA A 690 -11.45 -20.33 27.29
C ALA A 690 -11.86 -21.44 26.30
N ALA A 691 -13.16 -21.64 26.12
CA ALA A 691 -13.71 -22.60 25.15
C ALA A 691 -13.36 -22.22 23.71
N GLU A 692 -13.40 -20.93 23.36
CA GLU A 692 -12.99 -20.46 22.03
C GLU A 692 -11.51 -20.72 21.77
N ALA A 693 -10.62 -20.31 22.67
CA ALA A 693 -9.18 -20.56 22.54
C ALA A 693 -8.88 -22.05 22.36
N ALA A 694 -9.50 -22.90 23.19
CA ALA A 694 -9.35 -24.36 23.09
C ALA A 694 -9.91 -24.95 21.78
N ARG A 695 -11.01 -24.41 21.26
CA ARG A 695 -11.65 -24.88 20.01
C ARG A 695 -10.86 -24.50 18.77
N TRP A 696 -10.29 -23.30 18.74
CA TRP A 696 -9.59 -22.76 17.58
C TRP A 696 -8.15 -23.25 17.46
N VAL A 697 -7.42 -23.46 18.57
CA VAL A 697 -5.99 -23.83 18.50
C VAL A 697 -5.69 -25.08 17.64
N PRO A 698 -6.51 -26.15 17.62
CA PRO A 698 -6.26 -27.32 16.79
C PRO A 698 -6.56 -27.07 15.31
N SER A 699 -7.45 -26.12 14.97
CA SER A 699 -7.86 -25.83 13.58
C SER A 699 -6.92 -24.88 12.86
N ILE A 700 -5.94 -24.29 13.56
CA ILE A 700 -4.91 -23.47 12.92
C ILE A 700 -3.96 -24.37 12.12
N GLY A 701 -3.63 -23.94 10.91
CA GLY A 701 -2.62 -24.54 10.04
C GLY A 701 -1.19 -24.53 10.61
N GLY A 702 -0.23 -24.89 9.77
CA GLY A 702 1.21 -24.80 10.10
C GLY A 702 1.73 -23.36 10.10
N PHE A 703 2.96 -23.14 10.58
CA PHE A 703 3.55 -21.80 10.65
C PHE A 703 3.57 -21.06 9.29
N GLU A 704 4.05 -21.72 8.22
CA GLU A 704 4.15 -21.09 6.90
C GLU A 704 2.78 -20.78 6.29
N GLU A 705 1.79 -21.65 6.48
CA GLU A 705 0.42 -21.43 5.97
C GLU A 705 -0.21 -20.16 6.59
N VAL A 706 -0.06 -19.97 7.90
CA VAL A 706 -0.55 -18.77 8.58
C VAL A 706 0.29 -17.55 8.20
N LEU A 707 1.60 -17.73 7.98
CA LEU A 707 2.47 -16.65 7.51
C LEU A 707 2.03 -16.14 6.14
N ASP A 708 1.67 -17.01 5.21
CA ASP A 708 1.22 -16.63 3.86
C ASP A 708 -0.03 -15.74 3.92
N GLY A 709 -1.01 -16.12 4.75
CA GLY A 709 -2.20 -15.29 4.99
C GLY A 709 -1.87 -13.95 5.64
N HIS A 710 -0.91 -13.93 6.57
CA HIS A 710 -0.47 -12.71 7.24
C HIS A 710 0.23 -11.75 6.27
N VAL A 711 1.17 -12.24 5.45
CA VAL A 711 1.91 -11.44 4.46
C VAL A 711 0.96 -10.79 3.47
N LEU A 712 -0.07 -11.49 3.02
CA LEU A 712 -1.06 -10.87 2.12
C LEU A 712 -1.85 -9.75 2.75
N ALA A 713 -2.32 -9.97 3.97
CA ALA A 713 -3.05 -8.93 4.66
C ALA A 713 -2.18 -7.66 4.75
N TRP A 714 -0.86 -7.81 4.96
CA TRP A 714 0.09 -6.70 4.88
C TRP A 714 0.27 -6.12 3.48
N GLU A 715 0.35 -6.94 2.42
CA GLU A 715 0.40 -6.44 1.04
C GLU A 715 -0.80 -5.55 0.70
N HIS A 716 -2.01 -6.03 1.02
CA HIS A 716 -3.24 -5.23 0.84
C HIS A 716 -3.24 -3.94 1.66
N LEU A 717 -2.62 -3.94 2.84
CA LEU A 717 -2.47 -2.74 3.65
C LEU A 717 -1.46 -1.78 3.00
N TRP A 718 -0.30 -2.27 2.57
CA TRP A 718 0.73 -1.47 1.90
C TRP A 718 0.23 -0.82 0.63
N ASP A 719 -0.65 -1.48 -0.13
CA ASP A 719 -1.31 -0.88 -1.29
C ASP A 719 -2.21 0.32 -0.94
N ARG A 720 -2.73 0.38 0.29
CA ARG A 720 -3.64 1.47 0.74
C ARG A 720 -2.91 2.61 1.42
N ILE A 721 -1.79 2.33 2.08
CA ILE A 721 -1.09 3.31 2.92
C ILE A 721 0.29 3.68 2.40
N GLY A 722 0.90 2.85 1.56
CA GLY A 722 2.31 2.94 1.18
C GLY A 722 2.69 4.28 0.56
N ILE A 723 3.86 4.77 0.96
CA ILE A 723 4.50 5.96 0.38
C ILE A 723 5.79 5.53 -0.30
N THR A 724 6.04 6.08 -1.48
CA THR A 724 7.30 5.94 -2.20
C THR A 724 8.03 7.29 -2.25
N LEU A 725 9.33 7.23 -1.99
CA LEU A 725 10.29 8.32 -2.17
C LEU A 725 11.36 7.81 -3.13
N GLY A 726 11.88 8.66 -4.01
CA GLY A 726 12.94 8.29 -4.95
C GLY A 726 14.25 7.90 -4.23
N ASP A 727 15.11 8.89 -3.99
CA ASP A 727 16.51 8.64 -3.59
C ASP A 727 16.77 8.74 -2.08
N TYR A 728 15.72 8.59 -1.24
CA TYR A 728 15.80 8.81 0.22
C TYR A 728 15.50 7.55 1.06
N GLN A 729 16.33 6.52 0.88
CA GLN A 729 16.06 5.16 1.40
C GLN A 729 15.98 5.06 2.93
N ASP A 730 16.85 5.74 3.69
CA ASP A 730 16.80 5.67 5.16
C ASP A 730 15.53 6.32 5.73
N ALA A 731 15.18 7.50 5.22
CA ALA A 731 13.93 8.16 5.59
C ALA A 731 12.70 7.34 5.18
N LEU A 732 12.74 6.72 4.00
CA LEU A 732 11.70 5.82 3.52
C LEU A 732 11.56 4.59 4.43
N ARG A 733 12.67 4.03 4.93
CA ARG A 733 12.67 2.92 5.90
C ARG A 733 11.95 3.32 7.18
N ILE A 734 12.27 4.49 7.73
CA ILE A 734 11.65 4.98 8.97
C ILE A 734 10.17 5.31 8.74
N ALA A 735 9.83 5.95 7.62
CA ALA A 735 8.44 6.23 7.26
C ALA A 735 7.61 4.93 7.11
N ARG A 736 8.20 3.86 6.56
CA ARG A 736 7.58 2.52 6.50
C ARG A 736 7.44 1.91 7.89
N LEU A 737 8.44 2.03 8.77
CA LEU A 737 8.31 1.58 10.14
C LEU A 737 7.15 2.30 10.86
N HIS A 738 7.04 3.62 10.74
CA HIS A 738 5.96 4.41 11.33
C HIS A 738 4.58 3.99 10.80
N GLN A 739 4.46 3.78 9.49
CA GLN A 739 3.26 3.25 8.83
C GLN A 739 2.88 1.87 9.35
N MET A 740 3.86 0.96 9.47
CA MET A 740 3.67 -0.37 10.01
C MET A 740 3.19 -0.30 11.46
N GLN A 741 3.87 0.45 12.34
CA GLN A 741 3.51 0.54 13.76
C GLN A 741 2.17 1.22 14.00
N LEU A 742 1.79 2.18 13.16
CA LEU A 742 0.43 2.73 13.15
C LEU A 742 -0.60 1.62 12.92
N LEU A 743 -0.40 0.80 11.89
CA LEU A 743 -1.31 -0.30 11.56
C LEU A 743 -1.26 -1.48 12.53
N GLN A 744 -0.17 -1.67 13.27
CA GLN A 744 -0.14 -2.65 14.35
C GLN A 744 -0.91 -2.20 15.58
N THR A 745 -1.08 -0.89 15.77
CA THR A 745 -1.90 -0.31 16.84
C THR A 745 -3.38 -0.26 16.45
N VAL A 746 -3.68 0.25 15.25
CA VAL A 746 -5.05 0.40 14.72
C VAL A 746 -5.11 -0.16 13.30
N SER A 747 -5.85 -1.24 13.12
CA SER A 747 -5.90 -2.02 11.88
C SER A 747 -7.35 -2.33 11.47
N PRO A 748 -7.61 -2.96 10.32
CA PRO A 748 -8.92 -3.53 9.99
C PRO A 748 -9.56 -4.36 11.12
N ASN A 749 -8.76 -5.06 11.93
CA ASN A 749 -9.26 -5.84 13.08
C ASN A 749 -9.75 -4.98 14.25
N THR A 750 -9.46 -3.68 14.23
CA THR A 750 -9.93 -2.70 15.22
C THR A 750 -11.35 -2.21 14.91
N ALA A 751 -11.84 -2.39 13.67
CA ALA A 751 -13.05 -1.73 13.17
C ALA A 751 -14.32 -2.04 13.99
N ASP A 752 -14.43 -3.23 14.58
CA ASP A 752 -15.60 -3.61 15.38
C ASP A 752 -15.33 -3.56 16.90
N LEU A 753 -14.11 -3.23 17.30
CA LEU A 753 -13.75 -3.13 18.70
C LEU A 753 -14.22 -1.80 19.32
N ASP A 754 -14.46 -1.82 20.62
CA ASP A 754 -14.78 -0.61 21.37
C ASP A 754 -13.52 0.07 21.93
N VAL A 755 -12.71 0.65 21.04
CA VAL A 755 -11.38 1.18 21.38
C VAL A 755 -11.10 2.52 20.69
N GLY A 756 -10.29 3.36 21.32
CA GLY A 756 -9.75 4.60 20.74
C GLY A 756 -8.30 4.44 20.30
N VAL A 757 -7.58 5.56 20.17
CA VAL A 757 -6.16 5.61 19.77
C VAL A 757 -5.29 5.89 21.01
N PRO A 758 -4.57 4.90 21.57
CA PRO A 758 -3.69 5.12 22.71
C PRO A 758 -2.48 5.98 22.34
N ALA A 759 -2.09 6.93 23.19
CA ALA A 759 -0.98 7.86 22.91
C ALA A 759 0.40 7.17 22.74
N ARG A 760 0.54 5.94 23.26
CA ARG A 760 1.76 5.11 23.13
C ARG A 760 1.55 3.80 22.37
N GLY A 761 0.45 3.72 21.61
CA GLY A 761 0.00 2.52 20.94
C GLY A 761 -0.16 1.32 21.90
N LEU A 762 -0.01 0.10 21.36
CA LEU A 762 0.01 -1.15 22.13
C LEU A 762 1.45 -1.63 22.43
N HIS A 763 2.36 -0.69 22.73
CA HIS A 763 3.82 -0.95 22.74
C HIS A 763 4.44 -0.91 24.14
N GLY A 764 3.67 -0.53 25.15
CA GLY A 764 4.15 -0.38 26.52
C GLY A 764 3.10 0.25 27.43
N GLU A 765 3.55 0.73 28.59
CA GLU A 765 2.70 1.13 29.73
C GLU A 765 2.75 2.63 30.02
N ALA A 766 3.60 3.40 29.31
CA ALA A 766 3.59 4.85 29.42
C ALA A 766 2.20 5.41 29.08
N TYR A 767 1.77 6.42 29.84
CA TYR A 767 0.40 6.97 29.78
C TYR A 767 -0.71 5.95 30.04
N ARG A 768 -0.36 4.78 30.60
CA ARG A 768 -1.31 3.73 31.03
C ARG A 768 -2.20 3.20 29.88
N GLY A 769 -1.78 3.42 28.64
CA GLY A 769 -2.55 3.09 27.44
C GLY A 769 -3.79 3.97 27.22
N HIS A 770 -3.92 5.13 27.89
CA HIS A 770 -5.05 6.03 27.74
C HIS A 770 -5.08 6.74 26.38
N VAL A 771 -6.28 7.20 26.01
CA VAL A 771 -6.60 7.90 24.77
C VAL A 771 -6.71 9.40 25.07
N PHE A 772 -5.89 10.18 24.36
CA PHE A 772 -5.77 11.64 24.47
C PHE A 772 -6.29 12.31 23.19
N TRP A 773 -5.96 13.59 22.99
CA TRP A 773 -6.19 14.31 21.73
C TRP A 773 -5.27 13.87 20.58
N ASP A 774 -4.31 12.98 20.83
CA ASP A 774 -3.31 12.45 19.88
C ASP A 774 -3.91 11.94 18.56
N GLU A 775 -5.17 11.52 18.56
CA GLU A 775 -5.94 11.18 17.36
C GLU A 775 -6.00 12.30 16.31
N LEU A 776 -5.84 13.57 16.72
CA LEU A 776 -5.70 14.75 15.87
C LEU A 776 -4.53 14.62 14.86
N PHE A 777 -3.48 13.87 15.22
CA PHE A 777 -2.31 13.61 14.37
C PHE A 777 -2.44 12.30 13.59
N VAL A 778 -3.26 11.36 14.07
CA VAL A 778 -3.44 10.03 13.48
C VAL A 778 -4.51 10.04 12.38
N PHE A 779 -5.66 10.68 12.63
CA PHE A 779 -6.77 10.68 11.69
C PHE A 779 -6.52 11.41 10.37
N PRO A 780 -5.70 12.48 10.26
CA PRO A 780 -5.33 13.03 8.96
C PRO A 780 -4.71 11.98 8.03
N VAL A 781 -3.94 11.04 8.56
CA VAL A 781 -3.43 9.88 7.82
C VAL A 781 -4.56 8.90 7.53
N LEU A 782 -5.28 8.42 8.56
CA LEU A 782 -6.27 7.36 8.38
C LEU A 782 -7.47 7.76 7.51
N ASN A 783 -7.95 9.00 7.59
CA ASN A 783 -9.10 9.48 6.83
C ASN A 783 -8.89 9.31 5.32
N LEU A 784 -7.68 9.66 4.85
CA LEU A 784 -7.32 9.61 3.45
C LEU A 784 -6.84 8.22 3.00
N ARG A 785 -6.82 7.20 3.86
CA ARG A 785 -6.27 5.87 3.51
C ARG A 785 -7.22 4.73 3.85
N VAL A 786 -7.70 4.70 5.08
CA VAL A 786 -8.58 3.66 5.62
C VAL A 786 -9.69 4.31 6.46
N PRO A 787 -10.57 5.12 5.86
CA PRO A 787 -11.58 5.90 6.59
C PRO A 787 -12.54 5.05 7.42
N THR A 788 -12.75 3.78 7.07
CA THR A 788 -13.55 2.86 7.87
C THR A 788 -13.00 2.68 9.28
N LEU A 789 -11.67 2.76 9.48
CA LEU A 789 -11.06 2.74 10.80
C LEU A 789 -11.39 4.00 11.59
N THR A 790 -11.23 5.18 10.98
CA THR A 790 -11.57 6.44 11.66
C THR A 790 -13.03 6.46 12.08
N ARG A 791 -13.95 5.97 11.24
CA ARG A 791 -15.38 5.85 11.58
C ARG A 791 -15.57 5.10 12.90
N SER A 792 -14.92 3.95 13.06
CA SER A 792 -15.01 3.13 14.26
C SER A 792 -14.32 3.75 15.49
N LEU A 793 -13.17 4.38 15.29
CA LEU A 793 -12.44 5.10 16.36
C LEU A 793 -13.22 6.34 16.84
N LEU A 794 -13.99 7.00 15.97
CA LEU A 794 -14.92 8.06 16.37
C LEU A 794 -16.15 7.51 17.11
N ARG A 795 -16.62 6.29 16.78
CA ARG A 795 -17.70 5.63 17.54
C ARG A 795 -17.28 5.34 18.98
N TYR A 796 -15.98 5.11 19.26
CA TYR A 796 -15.49 5.05 20.64
C TYR A 796 -15.82 6.33 21.41
N ARG A 797 -15.54 7.52 20.83
CA ARG A 797 -15.89 8.81 21.44
C ARG A 797 -17.40 8.96 21.61
N TYR A 798 -18.18 8.62 20.60
CA TYR A 798 -19.65 8.68 20.66
C TYR A 798 -20.22 7.84 21.82
N ARG A 799 -19.73 6.62 22.02
CA ARG A 799 -20.16 5.75 23.14
C ARG A 799 -19.85 6.36 24.52
N ARG A 800 -18.89 7.28 24.62
CA ARG A 800 -18.53 8.02 25.85
C ARG A 800 -19.24 9.38 25.97
N LEU A 801 -19.98 9.81 24.96
CA LEU A 801 -20.74 11.07 24.97
C LEU A 801 -21.68 11.20 26.20
N PRO A 802 -22.39 10.15 26.66
CA PRO A 802 -23.20 10.24 27.87
C PRO A 802 -22.40 10.53 29.15
N GLU A 803 -21.16 10.05 29.27
CA GLU A 803 -20.26 10.37 30.38
C GLU A 803 -19.74 11.81 30.27
N ALA A 804 -19.33 12.24 29.07
CA ALA A 804 -18.92 13.62 28.82
C ALA A 804 -20.03 14.64 29.16
N ARG A 805 -21.29 14.30 28.89
CA ARG A 805 -22.47 15.09 29.30
C ARG A 805 -22.64 15.13 30.83
N ARG A 806 -22.35 14.03 31.52
CA ARG A 806 -22.40 13.98 33.00
C ARG A 806 -21.28 14.83 33.60
N ALA A 807 -20.07 14.75 33.06
CA ALA A 807 -18.94 15.60 33.45
C ALA A 807 -19.27 17.10 33.28
N ALA A 808 -19.82 17.49 32.12
CA ALA A 808 -20.22 18.89 31.89
C ALA A 808 -21.25 19.36 32.93
N ARG A 809 -22.29 18.57 33.20
CA ARG A 809 -23.31 18.89 34.21
C ARG A 809 -22.72 18.99 35.62
N ALA A 810 -21.82 18.08 35.98
CA ALA A 810 -21.13 18.11 37.27
C ALA A 810 -20.27 19.38 37.43
N ALA A 811 -19.68 19.86 36.33
CA ALA A 811 -18.96 21.13 36.28
C ALA A 811 -19.87 22.37 36.17
N GLY A 812 -21.21 22.21 36.18
CA GLY A 812 -22.16 23.33 36.08
C GLY A 812 -22.44 23.82 34.66
N HIS A 813 -22.04 23.07 33.63
CA HIS A 813 -22.21 23.39 32.22
C HIS A 813 -23.20 22.44 31.52
N ARG A 814 -23.69 22.86 30.34
CA ARG A 814 -24.41 21.98 29.39
C ARG A 814 -23.41 21.47 28.34
N GLY A 815 -23.85 20.56 27.46
CA GLY A 815 -22.99 20.04 26.40
C GLY A 815 -22.19 18.82 26.82
N ALA A 816 -21.09 18.55 26.11
CA ALA A 816 -20.18 17.46 26.35
C ALA A 816 -18.78 17.95 26.74
N MET A 817 -18.36 17.63 27.96
CA MET A 817 -17.01 17.84 28.48
C MET A 817 -16.29 16.48 28.46
N PHE A 818 -15.64 16.17 27.34
CA PHE A 818 -14.85 14.94 27.23
C PHE A 818 -13.63 14.97 28.17
N PRO A 819 -13.22 13.82 28.73
CA PRO A 819 -12.06 13.76 29.62
C PRO A 819 -10.76 14.02 28.84
N TRP A 820 -9.76 14.59 29.51
CA TRP A 820 -8.41 14.74 28.96
C TRP A 820 -7.76 13.37 28.72
N GLN A 821 -7.86 12.47 29.71
CA GLN A 821 -7.45 11.08 29.59
C GLN A 821 -8.68 10.17 29.59
N SER A 822 -8.92 9.50 28.48
CA SER A 822 -10.02 8.56 28.30
C SER A 822 -9.52 7.12 28.32
N GLY A 823 -10.27 6.23 28.96
CA GLY A 823 -9.99 4.80 29.01
C GLY A 823 -11.25 3.98 28.73
N SER A 824 -11.67 3.17 29.71
CA SER A 824 -12.74 2.18 29.52
C SER A 824 -14.15 2.79 29.38
N ASP A 825 -14.61 3.61 30.34
CA ASP A 825 -16.00 4.09 30.43
C ASP A 825 -16.18 5.58 30.05
N GLY A 826 -15.08 6.30 29.83
CA GLY A 826 -15.08 7.69 29.42
C GLY A 826 -15.09 8.70 30.57
N ARG A 827 -14.92 8.26 31.82
CA ARG A 827 -14.65 9.19 32.92
C ARG A 827 -13.24 9.76 32.79
N GLU A 828 -12.96 10.83 33.53
CA GLU A 828 -11.62 11.41 33.61
C GLU A 828 -10.64 10.45 34.32
N GLU A 829 -9.58 10.05 33.62
CA GLU A 829 -8.49 9.22 34.15
C GLU A 829 -7.19 10.02 34.38
N SER A 830 -7.21 11.34 34.18
CA SER A 830 -6.07 12.18 34.51
C SER A 830 -5.72 12.07 35.99
N GLN A 831 -4.44 11.98 36.28
CA GLN A 831 -3.98 11.93 37.66
C GLN A 831 -4.30 13.26 38.35
N GLN A 832 -4.66 13.21 39.63
CA GLN A 832 -4.86 14.42 40.44
C GLN A 832 -3.54 14.99 40.97
N VAL A 833 -2.53 14.13 41.07
CA VAL A 833 -1.18 14.45 41.51
C VAL A 833 -0.16 13.68 40.67
N HIS A 834 1.01 14.26 40.47
CA HIS A 834 2.13 13.61 39.78
C HIS A 834 3.43 13.76 40.58
N LEU A 835 4.34 12.81 40.41
CA LEU A 835 5.67 12.85 41.02
C LEU A 835 6.63 13.63 40.11
N ASN A 836 7.30 14.65 40.65
CA ASN A 836 8.51 15.20 40.01
C ASN A 836 9.72 14.34 40.43
N PRO A 837 10.34 13.57 39.51
CA PRO A 837 11.45 12.69 39.84
C PRO A 837 12.73 13.44 40.25
N ARG A 838 12.87 14.73 39.89
CA ARG A 838 14.03 15.54 40.27
C ARG A 838 14.00 15.99 41.71
N SER A 839 12.83 16.42 42.19
CA SER A 839 12.64 16.89 43.56
C SER A 839 12.11 15.82 44.52
N GLY A 840 11.55 14.73 43.99
CA GLY A 840 10.88 13.68 44.76
C GLY A 840 9.51 14.08 45.32
N ARG A 841 8.97 15.25 44.93
CA ARG A 841 7.71 15.79 45.45
C ARG A 841 6.50 15.40 44.61
N TRP A 842 5.37 15.18 45.27
CA TRP A 842 4.06 15.02 44.63
C TRP A 842 3.39 16.37 44.49
N LEU A 843 3.03 16.74 43.26
CA LEU A 843 2.48 18.04 42.91
C LEU A 843 1.07 17.87 42.35
N PRO A 844 0.14 18.82 42.58
CA PRO A 844 -1.15 18.83 41.91
C PRO A 844 -1.01 18.76 40.39
N ASP A 845 -1.91 18.03 39.75
CA ASP A 845 -1.99 17.94 38.28
C ASP A 845 -3.34 18.50 37.79
N PRO A 846 -3.34 19.74 37.25
CA PRO A 846 -4.54 20.38 36.74
C PRO A 846 -4.86 20.04 35.28
N SER A 847 -4.24 19.00 34.68
CA SER A 847 -4.41 18.66 33.26
C SER A 847 -5.85 18.41 32.83
N TRP A 848 -6.75 18.04 33.74
CA TRP A 848 -8.19 17.92 33.49
C TRP A 848 -8.87 19.24 33.05
N ARG A 849 -8.21 20.39 33.22
CA ARG A 849 -8.65 21.70 32.69
C ARG A 849 -8.39 21.87 31.18
N GLN A 850 -7.75 20.92 30.52
CA GLN A 850 -7.51 20.92 29.08
C GLN A 850 -8.77 20.52 28.31
N HIS A 851 -9.77 21.39 28.31
CA HIS A 851 -11.05 21.14 27.65
C HIS A 851 -10.96 21.11 26.12
N HIS A 852 -9.82 21.51 25.55
CA HIS A 852 -9.57 21.50 24.11
C HIS A 852 -9.55 20.09 23.49
N ILE A 853 -9.57 19.02 24.30
CA ILE A 853 -9.87 17.67 23.82
C ILE A 853 -11.21 17.60 23.06
N GLY A 854 -12.24 18.32 23.51
CA GLY A 854 -13.52 18.40 22.81
C GLY A 854 -13.37 19.03 21.42
N ILE A 855 -12.53 20.07 21.31
CA ILE A 855 -12.19 20.69 20.02
C ILE A 855 -11.52 19.68 19.08
N ALA A 856 -10.57 18.89 19.58
CA ALA A 856 -9.89 17.87 18.77
C ALA A 856 -10.88 16.81 18.23
N ILE A 857 -11.82 16.35 19.07
CA ILE A 857 -12.87 15.41 18.67
C ILE A 857 -13.76 16.03 17.59
N ALA A 858 -14.21 17.28 17.78
CA ALA A 858 -15.04 17.98 16.80
C ALA A 858 -14.30 18.18 15.46
N TYR A 859 -13.01 18.52 15.51
CA TYR A 859 -12.16 18.63 14.33
C TYR A 859 -12.10 17.31 13.57
N ASN A 860 -11.83 16.23 14.28
CA ASN A 860 -11.75 14.88 13.74
C ASN A 860 -13.06 14.42 13.07
N VAL A 861 -14.21 14.68 13.71
CA VAL A 861 -15.54 14.37 13.15
C VAL A 861 -15.77 15.11 11.83
N TRP A 862 -15.50 16.41 11.80
CA TRP A 862 -15.72 17.22 10.61
C TRP A 862 -14.78 16.83 9.46
N HIS A 863 -13.50 16.62 9.74
CA HIS A 863 -12.54 16.22 8.72
C HIS A 863 -12.79 14.82 8.17
N TYR A 864 -13.26 13.89 9.01
CA TYR A 864 -13.73 12.60 8.54
C TYR A 864 -14.84 12.77 7.50
N TYR A 865 -15.88 13.54 7.83
CA TYR A 865 -16.97 13.84 6.90
C TYR A 865 -16.50 14.54 5.63
N GLN A 866 -15.61 15.54 5.72
CA GLN A 866 -15.07 16.24 4.55
C GLN A 866 -14.32 15.32 3.58
N VAL A 867 -13.66 14.28 4.09
CA VAL A 867 -12.93 13.30 3.28
C VAL A 867 -13.88 12.26 2.68
N THR A 868 -14.82 11.73 3.47
CA THR A 868 -15.65 10.59 3.05
C THR A 868 -16.95 10.99 2.38
N GLY A 869 -17.55 12.10 2.78
CA GLY A 869 -18.94 12.43 2.48
C GLY A 869 -19.95 11.51 3.16
N ASP A 870 -19.56 10.79 4.23
CA ASP A 870 -20.43 9.86 4.95
C ASP A 870 -21.52 10.60 5.75
N LEU A 871 -22.65 10.83 5.08
CA LEU A 871 -23.84 11.46 5.67
C LEU A 871 -24.54 10.56 6.70
N GLU A 872 -24.42 9.23 6.59
CA GLU A 872 -24.99 8.31 7.57
C GLU A 872 -24.27 8.49 8.91
N PHE A 873 -22.93 8.43 8.91
CA PHE A 873 -22.14 8.71 10.11
C PHE A 873 -22.41 10.11 10.67
N LEU A 874 -22.48 11.13 9.80
CA LEU A 874 -22.73 12.50 10.25
C LEU A 874 -24.10 12.63 10.92
N SER A 875 -25.13 11.98 10.37
CA SER A 875 -26.50 12.03 10.91
C SER A 875 -26.63 11.24 12.21
N ASP A 876 -26.09 10.02 12.25
CA ASP A 876 -26.27 9.10 13.38
C ASP A 876 -25.36 9.42 14.58
N PHE A 877 -24.18 10.02 14.33
CA PHE A 877 -23.15 10.18 15.37
C PHE A 877 -22.50 11.57 15.36
N GLY A 878 -22.08 12.04 14.19
CA GLY A 878 -21.20 13.19 14.05
C GLY A 878 -21.85 14.51 14.49
N ALA A 879 -23.06 14.80 13.99
CA ALA A 879 -23.79 16.03 14.28
C ALA A 879 -24.12 16.16 15.78
N GLU A 880 -24.53 15.07 16.42
CA GLU A 880 -24.80 15.04 17.87
C GLU A 880 -23.54 15.40 18.68
N MET A 881 -22.39 14.82 18.35
CA MET A 881 -21.12 15.17 19.01
C MET A 881 -20.73 16.64 18.79
N LEU A 882 -20.80 17.13 17.54
CA LEU A 882 -20.48 18.53 17.22
C LEU A 882 -21.38 19.51 17.98
N VAL A 883 -22.68 19.26 18.01
CA VAL A 883 -23.67 20.09 18.73
C VAL A 883 -23.39 20.11 20.22
N GLU A 884 -23.14 18.97 20.85
CA GLU A 884 -22.91 18.92 22.31
C GLU A 884 -21.57 19.55 22.71
N ILE A 885 -20.52 19.41 21.88
CA ILE A 885 -19.24 20.09 22.12
C ILE A 885 -19.41 21.61 21.93
N ALA A 886 -20.08 22.05 20.86
CA ALA A 886 -20.38 23.47 20.63
C ALA A 886 -21.19 24.06 21.79
N ARG A 887 -22.20 23.33 22.28
CA ARG A 887 -23.01 23.69 23.45
C ARG A 887 -22.16 23.88 24.71
N PHE A 888 -21.18 23.02 24.94
CA PHE A 888 -20.26 23.14 26.07
C PHE A 888 -19.45 24.44 25.98
N PHE A 889 -18.78 24.70 24.86
CA PHE A 889 -17.96 25.91 24.71
C PHE A 889 -18.79 27.21 24.69
N ALA A 890 -19.95 27.21 24.04
CA ALA A 890 -20.86 28.35 24.06
C ALA A 890 -21.42 28.62 25.47
N GLY A 891 -21.62 27.57 26.26
CA GLY A 891 -22.03 27.63 27.67
C GLY A 891 -20.91 28.09 28.61
N LEU A 892 -19.66 27.70 28.33
CA LEU A 892 -18.45 28.11 29.05
C LEU A 892 -18.12 29.60 28.80
N ALA A 893 -18.43 30.11 27.61
CA ALA A 893 -18.21 31.50 27.24
C ALA A 893 -19.11 32.47 28.02
N SER A 894 -18.49 33.49 28.63
CA SER A 894 -19.17 34.55 29.40
C SER A 894 -19.04 35.91 28.68
N TYR A 895 -20.12 36.68 28.61
CA TYR A 895 -20.10 38.01 27.96
C TYR A 895 -19.61 39.09 28.92
N GLU A 896 -18.56 39.81 28.53
CA GLU A 896 -18.04 40.96 29.26
C GLU A 896 -18.57 42.27 28.68
N GLY A 897 -19.53 42.89 29.38
CA GLY A 897 -20.18 44.14 28.97
C GLY A 897 -19.22 45.27 28.57
N PRO A 898 -18.18 45.59 29.37
CA PRO A 898 -17.21 46.64 29.03
C PRO A 898 -16.41 46.36 27.76
N ARG A 899 -16.03 45.10 27.52
CA ARG A 899 -15.27 44.67 26.32
C ARG A 899 -16.16 44.44 25.10
N ARG A 900 -17.47 44.28 25.33
CA ARG A 900 -18.47 43.85 24.34
C ARG A 900 -18.08 42.55 23.62
N ARG A 901 -17.44 41.65 24.35
CA ARG A 901 -16.90 40.38 23.83
C ARG A 901 -17.15 39.23 24.80
N TYR A 902 -17.13 38.01 24.28
CA TYR A 902 -17.17 36.78 25.07
C TYR A 902 -15.76 36.34 25.44
N THR A 903 -15.61 35.78 26.64
CA THR A 903 -14.35 35.26 27.18
C THR A 903 -14.54 33.85 27.72
N ILE A 904 -13.49 33.05 27.64
CA ILE A 904 -13.38 31.72 28.28
C ILE A 904 -12.24 31.82 29.30
N ARG A 905 -12.49 31.37 30.53
CA ARG A 905 -11.60 31.59 31.67
C ARG A 905 -11.23 30.29 32.38
N GLY A 906 -10.08 30.27 33.06
CA GLY A 906 -9.64 29.15 33.90
C GLY A 906 -9.39 27.84 33.15
N VAL A 907 -8.96 27.93 31.89
CA VAL A 907 -8.66 26.77 31.02
C VAL A 907 -7.16 26.52 30.94
N MET A 908 -6.77 25.32 30.52
CA MET A 908 -5.39 25.04 30.11
C MET A 908 -5.37 24.82 28.60
N GLY A 909 -4.47 25.52 27.90
CA GLY A 909 -4.24 25.34 26.47
C GLY A 909 -3.37 24.11 26.18
N PRO A 910 -3.04 23.84 24.90
CA PRO A 910 -2.07 22.81 24.55
C PRO A 910 -0.70 22.96 25.22
N ASP A 911 -0.25 24.17 25.53
CA ASP A 911 0.99 24.36 26.28
C ASP A 911 0.79 24.15 27.78
N GLU A 912 1.08 22.92 28.22
CA GLU A 912 0.85 22.46 29.60
C GLU A 912 1.78 23.10 30.66
N PHE A 913 2.76 23.92 30.27
CA PHE A 913 3.52 24.70 31.25
C PHE A 913 2.65 25.75 31.94
N HIS A 914 1.67 26.30 31.22
CA HIS A 914 0.82 27.35 31.75
C HIS A 914 -0.44 26.76 32.40
N SER A 915 -0.27 26.30 33.64
CA SER A 915 -1.36 25.79 34.46
C SER A 915 -2.17 26.87 35.18
N GLY A 916 -1.67 28.11 35.20
CA GLY A 916 -2.34 29.28 35.77
C GLY A 916 -1.46 30.53 35.68
N TYR A 917 -1.84 31.57 36.42
CA TYR A 917 -0.99 32.77 36.58
C TYR A 917 -0.01 32.58 37.75
N PRO A 918 1.12 33.33 37.81
CA PRO A 918 2.12 33.21 38.88
C PRO A 918 1.56 33.31 40.31
N GLU A 919 0.53 34.13 40.50
CA GLU A 919 -0.16 34.35 41.78
C GLU A 919 -1.25 33.32 42.10
N ALA A 920 -1.67 32.54 41.09
CA ALA A 920 -2.74 31.55 41.17
C ALA A 920 -2.41 30.32 40.29
N PRO A 921 -1.32 29.59 40.59
CA PRO A 921 -0.93 28.42 39.82
C PRO A 921 -2.01 27.34 39.90
N ASN A 922 -2.24 26.62 38.80
CA ASN A 922 -3.23 25.54 38.67
C ASN A 922 -4.71 25.96 38.60
N GLU A 923 -5.02 27.27 38.64
CA GLU A 923 -6.39 27.77 38.44
C GLU A 923 -6.79 27.91 36.95
N GLY A 924 -5.84 27.69 36.02
CA GLY A 924 -5.98 27.89 34.59
C GLY A 924 -5.71 29.33 34.15
N VAL A 925 -5.54 29.52 32.85
CA VAL A 925 -5.34 30.83 32.20
C VAL A 925 -6.61 31.31 31.51
N ASP A 926 -6.71 32.62 31.31
CA ASP A 926 -7.85 33.23 30.65
C ASP A 926 -7.59 33.49 29.17
N ASN A 927 -8.62 33.24 28.35
CA ASN A 927 -8.65 33.56 26.93
C ASN A 927 -7.49 32.99 26.12
N ASN A 928 -7.15 31.71 26.36
CA ASN A 928 -6.20 30.99 25.52
C ASN A 928 -6.62 31.08 24.04
N ALA A 929 -5.74 31.59 23.18
CA ALA A 929 -6.08 31.92 21.81
C ALA A 929 -6.48 30.70 20.97
N TYR A 930 -5.77 29.58 21.13
CA TYR A 930 -6.13 28.32 20.47
C TYR A 930 -7.55 27.89 20.85
N THR A 931 -7.84 27.82 22.15
CA THR A 931 -9.15 27.42 22.68
C THR A 931 -10.26 28.34 22.19
N ASN A 932 -10.08 29.67 22.26
CA ASN A 932 -11.11 30.63 21.87
C ASN A 932 -11.40 30.60 20.37
N VAL A 933 -10.36 30.59 19.52
CA VAL A 933 -10.54 30.54 18.06
C VAL A 933 -11.18 29.23 17.63
N MET A 934 -10.70 28.10 18.16
CA MET A 934 -11.24 26.80 17.79
C MET A 934 -12.62 26.51 18.38
N ALA A 935 -12.97 27.08 19.55
CA ALA A 935 -14.35 27.03 20.05
C ALA A 935 -15.33 27.66 19.05
N VAL A 936 -14.94 28.78 18.44
CA VAL A 936 -15.73 29.43 17.39
C VAL A 936 -15.77 28.58 16.12
N TRP A 937 -14.66 27.98 15.73
CA TRP A 937 -14.63 27.02 14.62
C TRP A 937 -15.62 25.87 14.85
N VAL A 938 -15.63 25.25 16.03
CA VAL A 938 -16.55 24.15 16.37
C VAL A 938 -18.00 24.59 16.31
N ILE A 939 -18.34 25.78 16.84
CA ILE A 939 -19.70 26.32 16.75
C ILE A 939 -20.16 26.45 15.30
N LEU A 940 -19.28 26.92 14.40
CA LEU A 940 -19.62 27.05 12.98
C LEU A 940 -19.79 25.68 12.31
N ARG A 941 -18.92 24.72 12.62
CA ARG A 941 -19.02 23.35 12.09
C ARG A 941 -20.27 22.61 12.60
N ALA A 942 -20.69 22.86 13.83
CA ALA A 942 -21.95 22.31 14.36
C ALA A 942 -23.17 22.84 13.59
N ILE A 943 -23.19 24.13 13.25
CA ILE A 943 -24.25 24.73 12.43
C ILE A 943 -24.23 24.12 11.02
N GLU A 944 -23.05 24.03 10.40
CA GLU A 944 -22.91 23.46 9.05
C GLU A 944 -23.25 21.97 9.00
N ALA A 945 -22.93 21.21 10.05
CA ALA A 945 -23.31 19.80 10.16
C ALA A 945 -24.83 19.64 10.23
N LEU A 946 -25.53 20.48 11.01
CA LEU A 946 -26.99 20.51 11.03
C LEU A 946 -27.56 20.86 9.65
N ASP A 947 -26.94 21.76 8.90
CA ASP A 947 -27.41 22.11 7.56
C ASP A 947 -27.13 21.02 6.52
N ALA A 948 -26.07 20.21 6.72
CA ALA A 948 -25.65 19.16 5.80
C ALA A 948 -26.46 17.86 5.91
N ILE A 949 -26.98 17.52 7.09
CA ILE A 949 -27.74 16.27 7.31
C ILE A 949 -29.17 16.37 6.75
N PRO A 950 -29.81 15.24 6.39
CA PRO A 950 -31.17 15.23 5.89
C PRO A 950 -32.17 15.88 6.85
N VAL A 951 -33.21 16.53 6.30
CA VAL A 951 -34.20 17.27 7.10
C VAL A 951 -34.92 16.42 8.16
N PRO A 952 -35.32 15.15 7.91
CA PRO A 952 -35.91 14.31 8.95
C PRO A 952 -34.95 14.06 10.12
N ASP A 953 -33.73 13.61 9.82
CA ASP A 953 -32.69 13.31 10.82
C ASP A 953 -32.34 14.57 11.64
N ARG A 954 -32.27 15.73 10.97
CA ARG A 954 -32.10 17.02 11.62
C ARG A 954 -33.21 17.34 12.60
N SER A 955 -34.46 17.09 12.23
CA SER A 955 -35.62 17.35 13.09
C SER A 955 -35.54 16.49 14.35
N ASP A 956 -35.29 15.20 14.18
CA ASP A 956 -35.18 14.24 15.29
C ASP A 956 -34.01 14.60 16.22
N LEU A 957 -32.87 15.03 15.66
CA LEU A 957 -31.72 15.47 16.44
C LEU A 957 -32.01 16.77 17.21
N VAL A 958 -32.62 17.77 16.57
CA VAL A 958 -32.99 19.03 17.22
C VAL A 958 -33.97 18.79 18.37
N ASP A 959 -34.97 17.94 18.17
CA ASP A 959 -35.96 17.60 19.19
C ASP A 959 -35.34 16.82 20.35
N SER A 960 -34.56 15.77 20.05
CA SER A 960 -33.89 14.94 21.07
C SER A 960 -32.88 15.73 21.93
N LEU A 961 -32.19 16.70 21.33
CA LEU A 961 -31.26 17.57 22.03
C LEU A 961 -31.92 18.82 22.63
N SER A 962 -33.21 19.02 22.38
CA SER A 962 -33.97 20.22 22.77
C SER A 962 -33.23 21.50 22.38
N LEU A 963 -32.74 21.55 21.14
CA LEU A 963 -32.00 22.71 20.60
C LEU A 963 -33.00 23.78 20.15
N ASP A 964 -32.97 24.95 20.78
CA ASP A 964 -33.91 26.03 20.50
C ASP A 964 -33.28 27.23 19.76
N ALA A 965 -34.14 28.13 19.28
CA ALA A 965 -33.72 29.33 18.56
C ALA A 965 -32.87 30.30 19.42
N HIS A 966 -33.03 30.28 20.76
CA HIS A 966 -32.24 31.14 21.65
C HIS A 966 -30.80 30.64 21.76
N GLU A 967 -30.61 29.32 21.86
CA GLU A 967 -29.30 28.68 21.85
C GLU A 967 -28.57 28.95 20.53
N MET A 968 -29.25 28.79 19.38
CA MET A 968 -28.69 29.12 18.06
C MET A 968 -28.34 30.61 17.92
N ALA A 969 -29.17 31.52 18.44
CA ALA A 969 -28.87 32.95 18.46
C ALA A 969 -27.65 33.28 19.32
N ARG A 970 -27.50 32.62 20.49
CA ARG A 970 -26.31 32.76 21.34
C ARG A 970 -25.06 32.27 20.61
N TRP A 971 -25.11 31.12 19.95
CA TRP A 971 -23.98 30.60 19.16
C TRP A 971 -23.55 31.59 18.06
N ALA A 972 -24.53 32.19 17.38
CA ALA A 972 -24.27 33.21 16.36
C ALA A 972 -23.64 34.50 16.94
N ASP A 973 -23.95 34.89 18.19
CA ASP A 973 -23.31 36.05 18.84
C ASP A 973 -21.90 35.71 19.37
N VAL A 974 -21.75 34.57 20.04
CA VAL A 974 -20.44 34.06 20.53
C VAL A 974 -19.44 33.94 19.37
N SER A 975 -19.85 33.35 18.24
CA SER A 975 -18.98 33.16 17.07
C SER A 975 -18.53 34.45 16.38
N ARG A 976 -19.09 35.62 16.73
CA ARG A 976 -18.69 36.93 16.18
C ARG A 976 -17.95 37.81 17.19
N ARG A 977 -18.09 37.49 18.48
CA ARG A 977 -17.65 38.36 19.58
C ARG A 977 -16.72 37.67 20.56
N MET A 978 -16.25 36.46 20.28
CA MET A 978 -15.19 35.85 21.09
C MET A 978 -13.95 36.75 21.12
N PHE A 979 -13.34 36.89 22.29
CA PHE A 979 -12.11 37.64 22.48
C PHE A 979 -10.90 36.79 22.09
N VAL A 980 -9.94 37.39 21.38
CA VAL A 980 -8.63 36.80 21.09
C VAL A 980 -7.58 37.83 21.51
N PRO A 981 -6.61 37.47 22.38
CA PRO A 981 -5.58 38.40 22.84
C PRO A 981 -4.46 38.55 21.79
N PHE A 982 -3.85 39.75 21.74
CA PHE A 982 -2.73 40.09 20.87
C PHE A 982 -1.74 40.98 21.64
N HIS A 983 -0.45 40.80 21.40
CA HIS A 983 0.64 41.67 21.88
C HIS A 983 1.70 41.77 20.78
N ASP A 984 2.49 42.85 20.73
CA ASP A 984 3.61 43.01 19.78
C ASP A 984 3.31 42.62 18.31
N ARG A 985 2.05 42.81 17.86
CA ARG A 985 1.54 42.42 16.53
C ARG A 985 1.61 40.91 16.23
N VAL A 986 1.67 40.07 17.26
CA VAL A 986 1.50 38.61 17.25
C VAL A 986 0.21 38.22 17.98
N ILE A 987 -0.28 37.01 17.73
CA ILE A 987 -1.38 36.44 18.51
C ILE A 987 -0.82 36.03 19.87
N SER A 988 -1.40 36.53 20.96
CA SER A 988 -0.96 36.17 22.32
C SER A 988 -1.49 34.78 22.69
N GLN A 989 -0.72 34.01 23.44
CA GLN A 989 -1.10 32.64 23.81
C GLN A 989 -2.32 32.61 24.72
N PHE A 990 -2.35 33.54 25.67
CA PHE A 990 -3.48 33.78 26.56
C PHE A 990 -3.40 35.24 27.07
N GLU A 991 -4.45 35.73 27.70
CA GLU A 991 -4.49 37.10 28.19
C GLU A 991 -3.43 37.33 29.29
N GLY A 992 -2.54 38.30 29.10
CA GLY A 992 -1.48 38.63 30.06
C GLY A 992 -0.19 37.83 29.89
N TYR A 993 -0.06 36.97 28.87
CA TYR A 993 1.19 36.27 28.56
C TYR A 993 2.38 37.23 28.41
N GLU A 994 2.15 38.40 27.81
CA GLU A 994 3.15 39.45 27.65
C GLU A 994 3.61 40.09 28.97
N ALA A 995 2.90 39.88 30.07
CA ALA A 995 3.34 40.35 31.38
C ALA A 995 4.33 39.40 32.06
N LEU A 996 4.46 38.16 31.56
CA LEU A 996 5.41 37.18 32.11
C LEU A 996 6.86 37.57 31.81
N ALA A 997 7.79 37.10 32.65
CA ALA A 997 9.22 37.35 32.48
C ALA A 997 9.79 36.55 31.29
N GLU A 998 10.87 37.02 30.67
CA GLU A 998 11.63 36.17 29.74
C GLU A 998 12.50 35.18 30.52
N LEU A 999 12.58 33.94 30.06
CA LEU A 999 13.49 32.93 30.62
C LEU A 999 14.93 33.18 30.13
N ASP A 1000 15.92 32.96 30.99
CA ASP A 1000 17.33 32.91 30.59
C ASP A 1000 17.65 31.62 29.82
N TRP A 1001 17.20 31.55 28.56
CA TRP A 1001 17.37 30.37 27.71
C TRP A 1001 18.83 29.97 27.53
N ALA A 1002 19.74 30.94 27.42
CA ALA A 1002 21.17 30.67 27.22
C ALA A 1002 21.76 30.02 28.48
N GLY A 1003 21.51 30.60 29.65
CA GLY A 1003 22.00 30.06 30.92
C GLY A 1003 21.41 28.67 31.23
N TYR A 1004 20.14 28.41 30.90
CA TYR A 1004 19.56 27.07 31.09
C TYR A 1004 20.14 26.03 30.12
N ARG A 1005 20.39 26.38 28.86
CA ARG A 1005 21.03 25.48 27.87
C ARG A 1005 22.50 25.20 28.20
N GLU A 1006 23.18 26.10 28.90
CA GLU A 1006 24.55 25.86 29.39
C GLU A 1006 24.56 24.96 30.65
N ARG A 1007 23.61 25.16 31.58
CA ARG A 1007 23.53 24.40 32.83
C ARG A 1007 23.00 22.98 32.67
N TYR A 1008 22.13 22.74 31.69
CA TYR A 1008 21.43 21.47 31.52
C TYR A 1008 21.62 20.91 30.11
N VAL A 1009 21.94 19.62 30.05
CA VAL A 1009 22.05 18.87 28.79
C VAL A 1009 20.70 18.81 28.07
N ASP A 1010 19.61 18.67 28.83
CA ASP A 1010 18.25 18.65 28.31
C ASP A 1010 17.33 19.54 29.16
N ILE A 1011 16.58 20.40 28.48
CA ILE A 1011 15.61 21.35 29.05
C ILE A 1011 14.18 21.05 28.61
N GLN A 1012 13.91 19.93 27.95
CA GLN A 1012 12.56 19.55 27.50
C GLN A 1012 11.53 19.60 28.65
N ARG A 1013 11.94 19.18 29.85
CA ARG A 1013 11.14 19.22 31.09
C ARG A 1013 11.49 20.40 32.00
N LEU A 1014 11.45 21.62 31.45
CA LEU A 1014 11.66 22.87 32.21
C LEU A 1014 10.76 22.96 33.45
N ASP A 1015 9.51 22.47 33.36
CA ASP A 1015 8.58 22.36 34.49
C ASP A 1015 9.22 21.64 35.70
N ARG A 1016 9.88 20.51 35.45
CA ARG A 1016 10.53 19.72 36.50
C ARG A 1016 11.82 20.35 37.02
N ILE A 1017 12.54 21.05 36.15
CA ILE A 1017 13.81 21.70 36.48
C ILE A 1017 13.53 22.91 37.38
N LEU A 1018 12.66 23.81 36.94
CA LEU A 1018 12.29 25.02 37.67
C LEU A 1018 11.68 24.67 39.03
N GLU A 1019 10.77 23.69 39.08
CA GLU A 1019 10.18 23.26 40.35
C GLU A 1019 11.24 22.71 41.33
N ALA A 1020 12.24 21.97 40.83
CA ALA A 1020 13.33 21.48 41.67
C ALA A 1020 14.23 22.62 42.19
N GLU A 1021 14.35 23.72 41.44
CA GLU A 1021 15.04 24.95 41.84
C GLU A 1021 14.19 25.86 42.77
N GLY A 1022 12.95 25.47 43.08
CA GLY A 1022 12.02 26.26 43.90
C GLY A 1022 11.36 27.42 43.15
N ASP A 1023 11.30 27.33 41.83
CA ASP A 1023 10.70 28.29 40.92
C ASP A 1023 9.50 27.67 40.17
N ASP A 1024 8.78 28.47 39.39
CA ASP A 1024 7.60 28.03 38.64
C ASP A 1024 7.64 28.50 37.18
N VAL A 1025 7.38 27.58 36.26
CA VAL A 1025 7.39 27.86 34.81
C VAL A 1025 6.31 28.86 34.39
N ASN A 1026 5.19 28.95 35.13
CA ASN A 1026 4.11 29.93 34.90
C ASN A 1026 4.58 31.39 34.98
N ARG A 1027 5.77 31.66 35.53
CA ARG A 1027 6.37 33.00 35.64
C ARG A 1027 7.02 33.48 34.34
N TYR A 1028 7.25 32.58 33.40
CA TYR A 1028 8.07 32.83 32.23
C TYR A 1028 7.30 32.68 30.92
N ARG A 1029 7.70 33.46 29.92
CA ARG A 1029 7.29 33.28 28.52
C ARG A 1029 8.01 32.07 27.92
N ALA A 1030 7.66 30.87 28.39
CA ALA A 1030 8.26 29.61 27.99
C ALA A 1030 7.19 28.56 27.71
N SER A 1031 7.31 27.86 26.59
CA SER A 1031 6.32 26.87 26.15
C SER A 1031 6.89 25.46 26.09
N LYS A 1032 6.08 24.49 26.53
CA LYS A 1032 6.37 23.05 26.42
C LYS A 1032 6.23 22.59 24.98
N GLN A 1033 5.10 22.96 24.38
CA GLN A 1033 4.68 22.51 23.06
C GLN A 1033 3.92 23.60 22.31
N ALA A 1034 3.58 23.33 21.05
CA ALA A 1034 2.82 24.27 20.24
C ALA A 1034 1.43 24.52 20.84
N ASP A 1035 1.08 25.80 21.04
CA ASP A 1035 -0.25 26.26 21.46
C ASP A 1035 -0.89 27.12 20.37
N VAL A 1036 -0.50 28.40 20.26
CA VAL A 1036 -0.93 29.28 19.15
C VAL A 1036 -0.59 28.68 17.79
N LEU A 1037 0.58 28.02 17.69
CA LEU A 1037 1.02 27.40 16.44
C LEU A 1037 0.14 26.22 16.00
N MET A 1038 -0.67 25.64 16.90
CA MET A 1038 -1.67 24.64 16.51
C MET A 1038 -2.71 25.20 15.55
N LEU A 1039 -3.03 26.50 15.64
CA LEU A 1039 -3.94 27.14 14.68
C LEU A 1039 -3.38 27.05 13.25
N PHE A 1040 -2.07 27.22 13.06
CA PHE A 1040 -1.42 27.15 11.76
C PHE A 1040 -1.17 25.72 11.26
N TYR A 1041 -1.16 24.75 12.18
CA TYR A 1041 -1.10 23.32 11.86
C TYR A 1041 -2.45 22.80 11.35
N LEU A 1042 -3.53 23.18 12.03
CA LEU A 1042 -4.88 22.67 11.73
C LEU A 1042 -5.55 23.41 10.57
N LEU A 1043 -5.40 24.74 10.52
CA LEU A 1043 -6.17 25.57 9.60
C LEU A 1043 -5.25 26.22 8.56
N SER A 1044 -5.77 26.35 7.34
CA SER A 1044 -5.09 27.11 6.29
C SER A 1044 -5.06 28.60 6.61
N ALA A 1045 -4.15 29.34 5.98
CA ALA A 1045 -4.06 30.79 6.17
C ALA A 1045 -5.36 31.50 5.78
N ASP A 1046 -6.06 31.00 4.74
CA ASP A 1046 -7.33 31.58 4.29
C ASP A 1046 -8.45 31.31 5.31
N GLU A 1047 -8.57 30.07 5.80
CA GLU A 1047 -9.58 29.75 6.81
C GLU A 1047 -9.36 30.52 8.12
N LEU A 1048 -8.12 30.72 8.54
CA LEU A 1048 -7.80 31.58 9.67
C LEU A 1048 -8.21 33.03 9.41
N ARG A 1049 -7.86 33.60 8.26
CA ARG A 1049 -8.27 34.98 7.93
C ARG A 1049 -9.79 35.14 7.99
N ASP A 1050 -10.55 34.17 7.48
CA ASP A 1050 -12.02 34.18 7.53
C ASP A 1050 -12.55 34.14 8.97
N LEU A 1051 -11.98 33.27 9.83
CA LEU A 1051 -12.35 33.21 11.25
C LEU A 1051 -12.04 34.51 11.99
N PHE A 1052 -10.84 35.07 11.82
CA PHE A 1052 -10.46 36.31 12.47
C PHE A 1052 -11.30 37.49 11.97
N ALA A 1053 -11.57 37.56 10.66
CA ALA A 1053 -12.46 38.58 10.08
C ALA A 1053 -13.87 38.48 10.67
N ARG A 1054 -14.40 37.27 10.84
CA ARG A 1054 -15.70 37.03 11.50
C ARG A 1054 -15.71 37.52 12.95
N LEU A 1055 -14.61 37.35 13.67
CA LEU A 1055 -14.42 37.82 15.04
C LEU A 1055 -14.18 39.34 15.15
N GLY A 1056 -14.12 40.04 14.02
CA GLY A 1056 -13.86 41.48 13.94
C GLY A 1056 -12.39 41.83 14.14
N TYR A 1057 -11.47 40.94 13.77
CA TYR A 1057 -10.03 41.17 13.77
C TYR A 1057 -9.47 41.12 12.34
N GLN A 1058 -8.51 41.99 12.04
CA GLN A 1058 -7.76 41.96 10.78
C GLN A 1058 -6.43 41.24 11.01
N LEU A 1059 -6.28 40.06 10.41
CA LEU A 1059 -5.03 39.28 10.47
C LEU A 1059 -4.16 39.62 9.26
N GLU A 1060 -3.19 40.51 9.45
CA GLU A 1060 -2.18 40.84 8.43
C GLU A 1060 -1.41 39.59 7.99
N PRO A 1061 -1.07 39.41 6.69
CA PRO A 1061 -0.34 38.24 6.20
C PRO A 1061 0.96 37.97 6.98
N GLU A 1062 1.71 39.01 7.32
CA GLU A 1062 2.98 38.91 8.06
C GLU A 1062 2.77 38.59 9.55
N ALA A 1063 1.55 38.60 10.08
CA ALA A 1063 1.29 38.22 11.47
C ALA A 1063 1.56 36.73 11.71
N ILE A 1064 1.31 35.87 10.72
CA ILE A 1064 1.57 34.43 10.81
C ILE A 1064 3.07 34.16 10.99
N PRO A 1065 3.97 34.51 10.05
CA PRO A 1065 5.41 34.25 10.21
C PRO A 1065 6.00 34.92 11.46
N ARG A 1066 5.57 36.13 11.82
CA ARG A 1066 6.02 36.76 13.08
C ARG A 1066 5.62 35.98 14.32
N THR A 1067 4.39 35.46 14.36
CA THR A 1067 3.89 34.65 15.49
C THR A 1067 4.67 33.33 15.56
N ILE A 1068 4.97 32.73 14.40
CA ILE A 1068 5.81 31.53 14.29
C ILE A 1068 7.19 31.78 14.92
N ASP A 1069 7.91 32.80 14.45
CA ASP A 1069 9.26 33.12 14.94
C ASP A 1069 9.25 33.45 16.45
N TYR A 1070 8.21 34.15 16.92
CA TYR A 1070 8.08 34.55 18.32
C TYR A 1070 8.00 33.34 19.27
N TYR A 1071 7.16 32.35 18.95
CA TYR A 1071 6.96 31.18 19.81
C TYR A 1071 8.06 30.13 19.63
N ILE A 1072 8.62 29.97 18.43
CA ILE A 1072 9.76 29.06 18.22
C ILE A 1072 10.95 29.43 19.11
N ALA A 1073 11.24 30.73 19.26
CA ALA A 1073 12.31 31.20 20.12
C ALA A 1073 12.10 30.89 21.62
N ARG A 1074 10.88 30.51 22.02
CA ARG A 1074 10.43 30.34 23.41
C ARG A 1074 9.92 28.94 23.73
N THR A 1075 10.13 27.97 22.84
CA THR A 1075 9.69 26.58 23.06
C THR A 1075 10.86 25.70 23.49
N SER A 1076 10.67 24.90 24.55
CA SER A 1076 11.66 23.90 25.02
C SER A 1076 11.56 22.55 24.30
N HIS A 1077 10.50 22.33 23.52
CA HIS A 1077 10.16 21.07 22.84
C HIS A 1077 9.96 19.88 23.80
N GLY A 1078 9.32 20.12 24.95
CA GLY A 1078 9.04 19.12 25.99
C GLY A 1078 8.07 17.99 25.64
N SER A 1079 7.69 17.86 24.37
CA SER A 1079 6.71 16.91 23.84
C SER A 1079 7.05 16.56 22.40
N THR A 1080 6.94 15.29 22.00
CA THR A 1080 7.18 14.89 20.60
C THR A 1080 6.19 15.55 19.65
N LEU A 1081 4.98 15.84 20.11
CA LEU A 1081 3.98 16.62 19.37
C LEU A 1081 4.49 18.03 19.04
N SER A 1082 5.26 18.64 19.94
CA SER A 1082 5.90 19.93 19.68
C SER A 1082 6.83 19.86 18.48
N ALA A 1083 7.67 18.82 18.40
CA ALA A 1083 8.59 18.64 17.28
C ALA A 1083 7.85 18.49 15.94
N VAL A 1084 6.75 17.73 15.89
CA VAL A 1084 5.91 17.60 14.69
C VAL A 1084 5.33 18.95 14.27
N VAL A 1085 4.67 19.64 15.19
CA VAL A 1085 3.96 20.89 14.86
C VAL A 1085 4.94 22.00 14.49
N HIS A 1086 6.05 22.13 15.23
CA HIS A 1086 7.09 23.11 14.90
C HIS A 1086 7.73 22.78 13.55
N SER A 1087 8.03 21.51 13.28
CA SER A 1087 8.55 21.06 11.99
C SER A 1087 7.58 21.36 10.85
N TRP A 1088 6.29 21.14 11.06
CA TRP A 1088 5.25 21.47 10.08
C TRP A 1088 5.17 22.96 9.78
N VAL A 1089 5.09 23.76 10.83
CA VAL A 1089 4.90 25.20 10.73
C VAL A 1089 6.16 25.86 10.15
N LEU A 1090 7.34 25.39 10.54
CA LEU A 1090 8.62 25.78 9.95
C LEU A 1090 8.73 25.32 8.50
N ALA A 1091 8.34 24.09 8.17
CA ALA A 1091 8.33 23.61 6.80
C ALA A 1091 7.40 24.47 5.93
N ARG A 1092 6.23 24.89 6.43
CA ARG A 1092 5.35 25.82 5.71
C ARG A 1092 5.93 27.23 5.58
N ALA A 1093 6.63 27.73 6.60
CA ALA A 1093 7.21 29.08 6.60
C ALA A 1093 8.54 29.18 5.84
N ASN A 1094 9.31 28.10 5.78
CA ASN A 1094 10.67 28.01 5.26
C ASN A 1094 10.84 26.70 4.49
N ARG A 1095 10.15 26.62 3.34
CA ARG A 1095 10.03 25.39 2.54
C ARG A 1095 11.37 24.86 2.02
N ASP A 1096 12.37 25.73 1.88
CA ASP A 1096 13.76 25.40 1.53
C ASP A 1096 14.48 24.59 2.61
N LYS A 1097 14.08 24.71 3.88
CA LYS A 1097 14.66 23.95 5.02
C LYS A 1097 13.78 22.82 5.54
N ALA A 1098 12.65 22.56 4.89
CA ALA A 1098 11.64 21.61 5.36
C ALA A 1098 12.18 20.18 5.55
N MET A 1099 13.20 19.76 4.79
CA MET A 1099 13.80 18.43 4.89
C MET A 1099 14.58 18.19 6.18
N GLU A 1100 15.31 19.20 6.67
CA GLU A 1100 16.03 19.11 7.94
C GLU A 1100 15.06 18.88 9.11
N PHE A 1101 13.85 19.44 9.02
CA PHE A 1101 12.80 19.24 10.02
C PHE A 1101 12.15 17.87 9.89
N PHE A 1102 11.91 17.41 8.67
CA PHE A 1102 11.36 16.08 8.42
C PHE A 1102 12.27 14.96 8.97
N GLU A 1103 13.58 15.06 8.77
CA GLU A 1103 14.56 14.09 9.31
C GLU A 1103 14.55 14.05 10.84
N LYS A 1104 14.44 15.21 11.50
CA LYS A 1104 14.35 15.29 12.97
C LYS A 1104 13.11 14.58 13.50
N VAL A 1105 11.97 14.74 12.83
CA VAL A 1105 10.72 14.06 13.21
C VAL A 1105 10.83 12.56 13.01
N LEU A 1106 11.43 12.11 11.90
CA LEU A 1106 11.67 10.68 11.66
C LEU A 1106 12.58 10.04 12.72
N ALA A 1107 13.63 10.74 13.14
CA ALA A 1107 14.60 10.20 14.09
C ALA A 1107 14.08 10.09 15.54
N SER A 1108 12.94 10.70 15.89
CA SER A 1108 12.46 10.86 17.27
C SER A 1108 12.40 9.56 18.08
N ASP A 1109 11.71 8.53 17.58
CA ASP A 1109 11.56 7.23 18.26
C ASP A 1109 12.76 6.30 18.00
N ILE A 1110 13.48 6.47 16.89
CA ILE A 1110 14.61 5.59 16.52
C ILE A 1110 15.86 5.88 17.35
N THR A 1111 16.13 7.17 17.58
CA THR A 1111 17.28 7.63 18.36
C THR A 1111 16.91 8.01 19.79
N ASP A 1112 15.63 7.88 20.14
CA ASP A 1112 15.08 8.21 21.46
C ASP A 1112 15.46 9.62 21.92
N ILE A 1113 15.21 10.62 21.05
CA ILE A 1113 15.64 12.02 21.23
C ILE A 1113 15.11 12.65 22.54
N GLN A 1114 14.02 12.10 23.10
CA GLN A 1114 13.45 12.53 24.39
C GLN A 1114 14.10 11.92 25.63
N GLY A 1115 15.05 10.99 25.45
CA GLY A 1115 15.80 10.36 26.52
C GLY A 1115 15.00 9.33 27.33
N GLY A 1116 15.09 8.06 26.96
CA GLY A 1116 14.66 6.89 27.73
C GLY A 1116 13.17 6.53 27.64
N THR A 1117 12.33 7.37 27.03
CA THR A 1117 10.85 7.21 27.10
C THR A 1117 10.29 6.26 26.05
N THR A 1118 10.94 6.12 24.90
CA THR A 1118 10.47 5.20 23.84
C THR A 1118 10.48 3.74 24.32
N SER A 1119 11.39 3.40 25.24
CA SER A 1119 11.45 2.09 25.87
C SER A 1119 10.16 1.73 26.64
N GLU A 1120 9.44 2.73 27.15
CA GLU A 1120 8.15 2.59 27.84
C GLU A 1120 6.94 2.54 26.89
N GLY A 1121 7.14 2.79 25.58
CA GLY A 1121 6.14 2.81 24.51
C GLY A 1121 6.46 3.84 23.42
N ILE A 1122 6.09 3.56 22.17
CA ILE A 1122 6.34 4.43 21.00
C ILE A 1122 5.56 5.75 21.05
N HIS A 1123 5.98 6.79 20.32
CA HIS A 1123 5.21 8.03 20.20
C HIS A 1123 4.28 8.01 18.98
N LEU A 1124 3.12 7.35 19.10
CA LEU A 1124 2.22 7.07 17.96
C LEU A 1124 1.80 8.32 17.17
N ALA A 1125 1.46 9.42 17.85
CA ALA A 1125 1.10 10.68 17.20
C ALA A 1125 2.30 11.32 16.46
N ALA A 1126 3.52 11.14 16.96
CA ALA A 1126 4.72 11.61 16.27
C ALA A 1126 5.02 10.78 15.01
N MET A 1127 4.88 9.46 15.12
CA MET A 1127 4.97 8.55 13.96
C MET A 1127 3.94 8.92 12.89
N ALA A 1128 2.67 9.11 13.26
CA ALA A 1128 1.64 9.53 12.32
C ALA A 1128 1.91 10.95 11.76
N GLY A 1129 2.36 11.88 12.59
CA GLY A 1129 2.76 13.22 12.19
C GLY A 1129 3.87 13.24 11.14
N SER A 1130 4.80 12.30 11.18
CA SER A 1130 5.84 12.15 10.15
C SER A 1130 5.26 11.79 8.78
N ILE A 1131 4.23 10.93 8.75
CA ILE A 1131 3.54 10.52 7.53
C ILE A 1131 2.70 11.69 7.01
N ASP A 1132 2.05 12.40 7.92
CA ASP A 1132 1.21 13.55 7.60
C ASP A 1132 2.03 14.74 7.05
N LEU A 1133 3.28 14.93 7.50
CA LEU A 1133 4.21 15.90 6.92
C LEU A 1133 4.40 15.63 5.42
N LEU A 1134 4.69 14.39 5.03
CA LEU A 1134 4.77 13.99 3.61
C LEU A 1134 3.44 14.20 2.88
N GLN A 1135 2.34 13.78 3.51
CA GLN A 1135 1.02 13.74 2.87
C GLN A 1135 0.40 15.12 2.65
N ARG A 1136 0.47 16.03 3.64
CA ARG A 1136 -0.27 17.29 3.67
C ARG A 1136 0.64 18.52 3.71
N CYS A 1137 1.77 18.48 4.43
CA CYS A 1137 2.64 19.67 4.52
C CYS A 1137 3.33 19.96 3.19
N PHE A 1138 4.05 18.98 2.65
CA PHE A 1138 4.83 19.13 1.41
C PHE A 1138 3.96 19.25 0.16
N THR A 1139 2.82 18.56 0.13
CA THR A 1139 1.87 18.61 -1.00
C THR A 1139 0.93 19.82 -0.93
N GLY A 1140 0.80 20.44 0.25
CA GLY A 1140 -0.27 21.40 0.52
C GLY A 1140 -1.67 20.78 0.46
N LEU A 1141 -1.81 19.47 0.66
CA LEU A 1141 -3.07 18.75 0.57
C LEU A 1141 -4.07 19.21 1.63
N GLU A 1142 -5.23 19.67 1.17
CA GLU A 1142 -6.36 20.09 2.01
C GLU A 1142 -7.69 19.51 1.49
N THR A 1143 -8.61 19.16 2.38
CA THR A 1143 -9.98 18.77 2.02
C THR A 1143 -10.93 19.87 2.47
N ARG A 1144 -11.36 20.71 1.52
CA ARG A 1144 -12.14 21.92 1.83
C ARG A 1144 -13.18 22.20 0.75
N GLY A 1145 -14.39 22.52 1.17
CA GLY A 1145 -15.47 22.97 0.28
C GLY A 1145 -15.85 21.94 -0.78
N ASP A 1146 -15.85 20.65 -0.42
CA ASP A 1146 -16.05 19.52 -1.35
C ASP A 1146 -15.03 19.43 -2.50
N ARG A 1147 -13.80 19.94 -2.25
CA ARG A 1147 -12.66 19.87 -3.19
C ARG A 1147 -11.40 19.29 -2.57
N LEU A 1148 -10.50 18.82 -3.44
CA LEU A 1148 -9.10 18.56 -3.12
C LEU A 1148 -8.22 19.79 -3.41
N VAL A 1149 -7.76 20.37 -2.31
CA VAL A 1149 -6.73 21.40 -2.08
C VAL A 1149 -5.30 20.99 -2.43
N PHE A 1150 -4.56 21.56 -3.38
CA PHE A 1150 -3.11 21.33 -3.52
C PHE A 1150 -2.31 22.64 -3.59
N GLY A 1151 -1.12 22.62 -2.98
CA GLY A 1151 -0.14 23.68 -3.04
C GLY A 1151 1.28 23.15 -2.85
N PRO A 1152 1.74 22.24 -3.75
CA PRO A 1152 2.93 21.43 -3.54
C PRO A 1152 4.20 22.24 -3.67
N GLU A 1153 5.15 21.94 -2.79
CA GLU A 1153 6.55 22.40 -2.83
C GLU A 1153 7.43 21.25 -2.33
N TRP A 1154 7.77 20.37 -3.25
CA TRP A 1154 8.60 19.20 -3.01
C TRP A 1154 9.99 19.39 -3.64
N PRO A 1155 11.10 19.10 -2.94
CA PRO A 1155 12.43 19.23 -3.54
C PRO A 1155 12.61 18.23 -4.69
N GLU A 1156 12.80 18.72 -5.92
CA GLU A 1156 12.98 17.86 -7.12
C GLU A 1156 14.18 16.92 -7.02
N THR A 1157 15.20 17.31 -6.24
CA THR A 1157 16.40 16.50 -5.97
C THR A 1157 16.11 15.20 -5.21
N LEU A 1158 14.93 15.04 -4.63
CA LEU A 1158 14.53 13.85 -3.87
C LEU A 1158 13.71 12.85 -4.70
N GLY A 1159 13.56 13.10 -6.01
CA GLY A 1159 12.70 12.33 -6.90
C GLY A 1159 11.22 12.66 -6.69
N ALA A 1160 10.33 11.79 -7.19
CA ALA A 1160 8.90 11.95 -6.99
C ALA A 1160 8.46 11.43 -5.61
N LEU A 1161 7.49 12.13 -5.00
CA LEU A 1161 6.73 11.63 -3.85
C LEU A 1161 5.43 11.03 -4.36
N GLU A 1162 5.20 9.75 -4.09
CA GLU A 1162 4.02 9.04 -4.58
C GLU A 1162 3.28 8.30 -3.49
N PHE A 1163 1.96 8.38 -3.50
CA PHE A 1163 1.12 7.67 -2.53
C PHE A 1163 -0.37 7.61 -2.93
N PRO A 1164 -1.10 6.56 -2.50
CA PRO A 1164 -2.54 6.43 -2.74
C PRO A 1164 -3.38 7.19 -1.72
N ILE A 1165 -4.50 7.78 -2.09
CA ILE A 1165 -5.50 8.28 -1.13
C ILE A 1165 -6.91 7.84 -1.50
N VAL A 1166 -7.82 7.92 -0.53
CA VAL A 1166 -9.25 7.77 -0.70
C VAL A 1166 -9.93 9.10 -0.42
N TYR A 1167 -10.73 9.58 -1.36
CA TYR A 1167 -11.51 10.81 -1.20
C TYR A 1167 -12.86 10.67 -1.89
N ARG A 1168 -13.96 10.90 -1.15
CA ARG A 1168 -15.35 10.81 -1.64
C ARG A 1168 -15.62 9.51 -2.43
N GLY A 1169 -15.06 8.41 -1.93
CA GLY A 1169 -15.19 7.06 -2.52
C GLY A 1169 -14.25 6.77 -3.70
N HIS A 1170 -13.49 7.75 -4.20
CA HIS A 1170 -12.47 7.53 -5.22
C HIS A 1170 -11.21 6.95 -4.60
N GLN A 1171 -10.60 5.97 -5.28
CA GLN A 1171 -9.21 5.58 -5.04
C GLN A 1171 -8.34 6.39 -5.98
N LEU A 1172 -7.49 7.25 -5.42
CA LEU A 1172 -6.63 8.16 -6.16
C LEU A 1172 -5.17 7.78 -5.96
N TRP A 1173 -4.36 7.90 -7.00
CA TRP A 1173 -2.90 7.85 -6.93
C TRP A 1173 -2.33 9.25 -7.14
N LEU A 1174 -1.54 9.72 -6.18
CA LEU A 1174 -0.89 11.03 -6.23
C LEU A 1174 0.58 10.87 -6.57
N THR A 1175 1.05 11.67 -7.52
CA THR A 1175 2.48 11.84 -7.84
C THR A 1175 2.82 13.33 -7.75
N ILE A 1176 3.77 13.67 -6.88
CA ILE A 1176 4.21 15.03 -6.60
C ILE A 1176 5.66 15.19 -7.05
N SER A 1177 5.93 16.22 -7.85
CA SER A 1177 7.28 16.57 -8.30
C SER A 1177 7.42 18.08 -8.39
N GLY A 1178 8.33 18.63 -7.60
CA GLY A 1178 8.51 20.08 -7.54
C GLY A 1178 7.24 20.79 -7.09
N ARG A 1179 6.72 21.59 -8.01
CA ARG A 1179 5.52 22.42 -7.88
C ARG A 1179 4.28 21.81 -8.53
N ARG A 1180 4.39 20.60 -9.08
CA ARG A 1180 3.35 19.91 -9.85
C ARG A 1180 2.76 18.75 -9.07
N VAL A 1181 1.49 18.49 -9.32
CA VAL A 1181 0.75 17.34 -8.84
C VAL A 1181 0.06 16.65 -10.02
N GLN A 1182 0.19 15.33 -10.08
CA GLN A 1182 -0.60 14.47 -10.93
C GLN A 1182 -1.52 13.62 -10.05
N VAL A 1183 -2.80 13.58 -10.41
CA VAL A 1183 -3.82 12.81 -9.71
C VAL A 1183 -4.49 11.85 -10.69
N SER A 1184 -4.36 10.56 -10.44
CA SER A 1184 -5.01 9.50 -11.23
C SER A 1184 -6.14 8.87 -10.42
N ALA A 1185 -7.35 8.83 -10.96
CA ALA A 1185 -8.47 8.11 -10.36
C ALA A 1185 -8.55 6.68 -10.89
N GLY A 1186 -8.76 5.72 -10.00
CA GLY A 1186 -9.15 4.37 -10.39
C GLY A 1186 -10.48 4.37 -11.15
N ALA A 1187 -10.70 3.35 -12.00
CA ALA A 1187 -11.98 3.16 -12.67
C ALA A 1187 -13.11 2.91 -11.65
N GLY A 1188 -14.29 3.46 -11.91
CA GLY A 1188 -15.43 3.31 -11.01
C GLY A 1188 -16.65 4.12 -11.44
N ASN A 1189 -17.66 4.17 -10.57
CA ASN A 1189 -18.95 4.82 -10.81
C ASN A 1189 -19.20 6.02 -9.86
N GLN A 1190 -18.16 6.49 -9.18
CA GLN A 1190 -18.24 7.63 -8.28
C GLN A 1190 -18.52 8.92 -9.06
N ARG A 1191 -19.10 9.93 -8.39
CA ARG A 1191 -19.29 11.25 -9.00
C ARG A 1191 -17.95 11.95 -9.16
N ALA A 1192 -17.78 12.70 -10.24
CA ALA A 1192 -16.61 13.53 -10.46
C ALA A 1192 -16.31 14.44 -9.26
N ILE A 1193 -15.03 14.66 -9.00
CA ILE A 1193 -14.55 15.55 -7.93
C ILE A 1193 -13.82 16.75 -8.53
N GLU A 1194 -13.82 17.87 -7.80
CA GLU A 1194 -13.03 19.05 -8.16
C GLU A 1194 -11.68 19.02 -7.45
N ILE A 1195 -10.63 19.26 -8.22
CA ILE A 1195 -9.25 19.36 -7.76
C ILE A 1195 -8.76 20.75 -8.09
N SER A 1196 -8.18 21.43 -7.11
CA SER A 1196 -7.56 22.73 -7.30
C SER A 1196 -6.10 22.70 -6.91
N CYS A 1197 -5.24 23.24 -7.77
CA CYS A 1197 -3.83 23.47 -7.46
C CYS A 1197 -3.53 24.94 -7.76
N ARG A 1198 -3.25 25.72 -6.72
CA ARG A 1198 -3.12 27.19 -6.81
C ARG A 1198 -4.36 27.83 -7.45
N ASP A 1199 -4.21 28.45 -8.61
CA ASP A 1199 -5.28 29.16 -9.32
C ASP A 1199 -6.03 28.28 -10.33
N GLU A 1200 -5.56 27.04 -10.56
CA GLU A 1200 -6.18 26.11 -11.49
C GLU A 1200 -7.18 25.20 -10.78
N VAL A 1201 -8.38 25.06 -11.36
CA VAL A 1201 -9.43 24.13 -10.89
C VAL A 1201 -9.82 23.23 -12.05
N VAL A 1202 -9.73 21.92 -11.84
CA VAL A 1202 -10.06 20.89 -12.84
C VAL A 1202 -10.99 19.85 -12.21
N ARG A 1203 -11.89 19.33 -13.03
CA ARG A 1203 -12.79 18.24 -12.67
C ARG A 1203 -12.16 16.90 -13.05
N LEU A 1204 -12.05 15.98 -12.09
CA LEU A 1204 -11.53 14.63 -12.28
C LEU A 1204 -12.70 13.63 -12.32
N GLU A 1205 -12.85 12.95 -13.45
CA GLU A 1205 -13.79 11.83 -13.63
C GLU A 1205 -13.14 10.50 -13.20
N PRO A 1206 -13.91 9.47 -12.81
CA PRO A 1206 -13.39 8.12 -12.56
C PRO A 1206 -12.58 7.59 -13.76
N GLY A 1207 -11.48 6.88 -13.48
CA GLY A 1207 -10.59 6.32 -14.51
C GLY A 1207 -9.72 7.32 -15.27
N CYS A 1208 -9.84 8.63 -14.98
CA CYS A 1208 -9.05 9.67 -15.64
C CYS A 1208 -7.82 10.06 -14.81
N THR A 1209 -6.91 10.79 -15.44
CA THR A 1209 -5.74 11.39 -14.81
C THR A 1209 -5.67 12.87 -15.17
N VAL A 1210 -5.32 13.71 -14.19
CA VAL A 1210 -5.09 15.14 -14.38
C VAL A 1210 -3.74 15.56 -13.82
N SER A 1211 -3.09 16.53 -14.45
CA SER A 1211 -1.83 17.11 -13.99
C SER A 1211 -1.96 18.63 -13.90
N LEU A 1212 -1.51 19.20 -12.79
CA LEU A 1212 -1.65 20.62 -12.42
C LEU A 1212 -0.33 21.13 -11.82
N GLY A 1213 0.02 22.42 -11.94
CA GLY A 1213 1.13 22.97 -11.15
C GLY A 1213 1.73 24.30 -11.56
#